data_AF-A0A6I7MWN2-F1
#
_entry.id   AF-A0A6I7MWN2-F1
#
_cell.length_a   1.000
_cell.length_b   1.000
_cell.length_c   1.000
_cell.angle_alpha   90.00
_cell.angle_beta   90.00
_cell.angle_gamma   90.00
#
_symmetry.space_group_name_H-M   'P 1'
#
loop_
_entity.id
_entity.type
_entity.pdbx_description
1 polymer ?
#
loop_
_entity_poly.entity_id
_entity_poly.type
_entity_poly.pdbx_seq_one_letter_code
_entity_poly.pdbx_strand_id
1 'polypeptide(L)'
;MISKSYRCRKALTRFFLKSCLQLISSIFLLFLSHNFVEAQSSTLTYTFEHPEGVYELPNHQTATYKQEVERINEQKSIVRITIADKYPTLNSTYPISGLSTEKEQYTKPTSHIQSDASEIAAVAQMVKDSTDYGDNLWHLVISTLSWSRSVVRYGRPSDIPTALDAYRDGVANCIGFVHLPAAVLRNMGIPARVVRTLMVRGSRLTRHYLLEVYFPDDDLWITFEPQTLRPPMKGNIAAFVDNNWNQEKHVTSRNFSIDPLTTVRHGLPYQVEPTEEIGQLPRPDWDPYSGQKCIGQALAGYGKEFATMAFGSPNPGPAMNPEAQYEEAEIIFYHPTDDGYDMQVFIPQDYAEGEYEGRGWNSGSWSVGKFTVSGTTFDTKFATPSQEARIFMYDNWAVVRFVGLLGTPDENTIPTRELPGGRSVSGNSLQRGMLMVFHKNESGLWEHHQNIFNPYISESNHFGDGIAFSGDNMFVSAANTRVKESHSGEVLIYKLSNDNYWHHQGALKREAQVSQNQLRSQNRGHTHVRYGHKIAADENRLVVADIDGLHIYASNEEGMSKETYLKFDFGEPDDSGISFKDIENPRQRNEFLSSTSDSIITSLSIDGNRIAAGFGNFNYNGKRSGAVMVVEYEAGNWMQTSYFAPEEIQESNQFGMNVELRGNQLFASAHHMGTSLGPHSGGIYIFEPLENDLWVSTAFLRAENMINNPANPEPIGRGAENLGFDMLLLDDKLLAGAPGLYNRSPAKNYGGIYTFPIPRSAFELQKQNAEAVAETGIVSVEPNPAFSISEIQFEIEEESEVSLFLVDSSGETFQHFIGSKPLGRGSYTLGLDLLNVPPGSHQLILETEYGKSHFDLLRISRFDIESIE
;
A
#
# COMPACT_ATOMS: atom_id res chain seq x y z
N MET A 1 -0.15 77.15 -5.12
CA MET A 1 -0.77 75.97 -5.75
C MET A 1 -0.30 74.61 -5.19
N ILE A 2 0.50 74.56 -4.11
CA ILE A 2 1.05 73.29 -3.58
C ILE A 2 0.33 72.80 -2.30
N SER A 3 -0.57 73.59 -1.69
CA SER A 3 -1.31 73.17 -0.48
C SER A 3 -2.68 72.50 -0.75
N LYS A 4 -3.21 72.59 -1.99
CA LYS A 4 -4.47 71.91 -2.37
C LYS A 4 -4.28 70.45 -2.80
N SER A 5 -3.09 70.06 -3.27
CA SER A 5 -2.82 68.67 -3.71
C SER A 5 -2.62 67.70 -2.52
N TYR A 6 -2.11 68.19 -1.38
CA TYR A 6 -1.84 67.35 -0.21
C TYR A 6 -3.11 66.96 0.58
N ARG A 7 -4.11 67.86 0.65
CA ARG A 7 -5.41 67.56 1.26
C ARG A 7 -6.26 66.63 0.40
N CYS A 8 -6.15 66.74 -0.94
CA CYS A 8 -6.87 65.86 -1.87
C CYS A 8 -6.29 64.43 -1.86
N ARG A 9 -4.96 64.28 -1.77
CA ARG A 9 -4.32 62.96 -1.62
C ARG A 9 -4.66 62.28 -0.30
N LYS A 10 -4.59 62.97 0.85
CA LYS A 10 -4.99 62.36 2.14
C LYS A 10 -6.48 61.99 2.24
N ALA A 11 -7.36 62.72 1.53
CA ALA A 11 -8.78 62.38 1.46
C ALA A 11 -9.04 61.17 0.56
N LEU A 12 -8.40 61.09 -0.63
CA LEU A 12 -8.49 59.93 -1.50
C LEU A 12 -7.89 58.67 -0.88
N THR A 13 -6.73 58.76 -0.21
CA THR A 13 -6.10 57.61 0.44
C THR A 13 -6.92 57.12 1.64
N ARG A 14 -7.61 58.01 2.38
CA ARG A 14 -8.53 57.59 3.46
C ARG A 14 -9.85 57.04 2.95
N PHE A 15 -10.32 57.49 1.79
CA PHE A 15 -11.51 56.92 1.14
C PHE A 15 -11.20 55.54 0.55
N PHE A 16 -10.06 55.39 -0.15
CA PHE A 16 -9.57 54.08 -0.62
C PHE A 16 -9.24 53.13 0.52
N LEU A 17 -8.62 53.57 1.63
CA LEU A 17 -8.42 52.69 2.77
C LEU A 17 -9.73 52.30 3.45
N LYS A 18 -10.72 53.20 3.57
CA LYS A 18 -12.03 52.84 4.14
C LYS A 18 -12.83 51.92 3.21
N SER A 19 -12.78 52.15 1.90
CA SER A 19 -13.43 51.28 0.91
C SER A 19 -12.71 49.94 0.76
N CYS A 20 -11.38 49.89 0.86
CA CYS A 20 -10.62 48.62 0.92
C CYS A 20 -10.79 47.92 2.26
N LEU A 21 -10.88 48.61 3.41
CA LEU A 21 -11.19 47.96 4.68
C LEU A 21 -12.65 47.51 4.77
N GLN A 22 -13.59 48.18 4.09
CA GLN A 22 -14.96 47.68 3.94
C GLN A 22 -15.05 46.55 2.90
N LEU A 23 -14.25 46.55 1.84
CA LEU A 23 -14.17 45.40 0.92
C LEU A 23 -13.48 44.22 1.58
N ILE A 24 -12.39 44.45 2.32
CA ILE A 24 -11.67 43.42 3.07
C ILE A 24 -12.53 42.95 4.24
N SER A 25 -13.29 43.81 4.93
CA SER A 25 -14.24 43.35 5.95
C SER A 25 -15.43 42.61 5.33
N SER A 26 -15.93 43.02 4.16
CA SER A 26 -17.01 42.30 3.46
C SER A 26 -16.55 40.99 2.83
N ILE A 27 -15.27 40.88 2.44
CA ILE A 27 -14.64 39.63 1.99
C ILE A 27 -14.31 38.75 3.21
N PHE A 28 -13.85 39.32 4.35
CA PHE A 28 -13.68 38.58 5.61
C PHE A 28 -15.02 38.15 6.23
N LEU A 29 -16.11 38.90 6.04
CA LEU A 29 -17.46 38.55 6.47
C LEU A 29 -18.18 37.60 5.49
N LEU A 30 -17.67 37.43 4.26
CA LEU A 30 -18.00 36.32 3.36
C LEU A 30 -17.17 35.05 3.66
N PHE A 31 -16.12 35.17 4.48
CA PHE A 31 -15.32 34.09 5.04
C PHE A 31 -15.53 33.95 6.57
N LEU A 32 -16.75 34.19 7.06
CA LEU A 32 -17.20 33.50 8.28
C LEU A 32 -17.58 32.08 7.86
N SER A 33 -16.53 31.28 7.69
CA SER A 33 -16.55 29.90 7.25
C SER A 33 -17.44 29.05 8.16
N HIS A 34 -18.27 28.24 7.51
CA HIS A 34 -18.86 27.03 8.08
C HIS A 34 -17.72 26.12 8.52
N ASN A 35 -17.17 26.38 9.72
CA ASN A 35 -15.90 25.79 10.16
C ASN A 35 -16.08 24.28 10.34
N PHE A 36 -15.67 23.54 9.32
CA PHE A 36 -15.46 22.10 9.41
C PHE A 36 -14.40 21.84 10.49
N VAL A 37 -14.59 20.81 11.31
CA VAL A 37 -13.63 20.46 12.36
C VAL A 37 -12.42 19.77 11.74
N GLU A 38 -11.46 20.56 11.28
CA GLU A 38 -10.33 20.07 10.47
C GLU A 38 -9.24 19.38 11.30
N ALA A 39 -9.00 19.85 12.53
CA ALA A 39 -7.86 19.47 13.38
C ALA A 39 -7.79 17.99 13.81
N GLN A 40 -8.88 17.21 13.62
CA GLN A 40 -8.94 15.76 13.86
C GLN A 40 -9.89 15.12 12.84
N SER A 41 -9.50 15.18 11.57
CA SER A 41 -10.27 14.65 10.46
C SER A 41 -9.44 13.70 9.61
N SER A 42 -10.12 12.89 8.82
CA SER A 42 -9.47 12.00 7.86
C SER A 42 -10.13 12.13 6.51
N THR A 43 -9.30 12.13 5.47
CA THR A 43 -9.74 12.26 4.08
C THR A 43 -9.63 10.90 3.39
N LEU A 44 -10.66 10.55 2.62
CA LEU A 44 -10.64 9.43 1.68
C LEU A 44 -10.83 9.98 0.28
N THR A 45 -10.08 9.45 -0.68
CA THR A 45 -10.21 9.80 -2.09
C THR A 45 -10.75 8.62 -2.87
N TYR A 46 -11.67 8.88 -3.78
CA TYR A 46 -12.18 7.91 -4.74
C TYR A 46 -12.10 8.46 -6.16
N THR A 47 -11.77 7.59 -7.10
CA THR A 47 -11.91 7.84 -8.53
C THR A 47 -13.11 7.08 -9.04
N PHE A 48 -14.01 7.78 -9.73
CA PHE A 48 -15.19 7.24 -10.40
C PHE A 48 -14.97 7.29 -11.90
N GLU A 49 -15.30 6.19 -12.58
CA GLU A 49 -15.29 6.13 -14.04
C GLU A 49 -16.56 5.44 -14.57
N HIS A 50 -17.05 5.92 -15.70
CA HIS A 50 -18.17 5.32 -16.42
C HIS A 50 -18.08 5.72 -17.91
N PRO A 51 -18.12 4.75 -18.85
CA PRO A 51 -17.89 5.03 -20.27
C PRO A 51 -18.95 5.93 -20.91
N GLU A 52 -20.18 5.92 -20.40
CA GLU A 52 -21.26 6.81 -20.89
C GLU A 52 -21.40 8.09 -20.05
N GLY A 53 -20.50 8.30 -19.09
CA GLY A 53 -20.45 9.49 -18.25
C GLY A 53 -20.75 9.22 -16.77
N VAL A 54 -20.01 9.88 -15.87
CA VAL A 54 -20.17 9.70 -14.42
C VAL A 54 -21.28 10.56 -13.83
N TYR A 55 -21.98 10.02 -12.84
CA TYR A 55 -23.05 10.71 -12.12
C TYR A 55 -22.59 12.06 -11.56
N GLU A 56 -23.43 13.09 -11.67
CA GLU A 56 -23.16 14.43 -11.15
C GLU A 56 -23.25 14.46 -9.61
N LEU A 57 -22.15 14.10 -8.95
CA LEU A 57 -22.01 14.20 -7.51
C LEU A 57 -21.83 15.66 -7.09
N PRO A 58 -22.57 16.16 -6.07
CA PRO A 58 -22.44 17.53 -5.60
C PRO A 58 -21.22 17.72 -4.69
N ASN A 59 -20.65 18.93 -4.67
CA ASN A 59 -19.91 19.39 -3.49
C ASN A 59 -20.87 19.50 -2.30
N HIS A 60 -20.45 19.06 -1.12
CA HIS A 60 -21.32 19.05 0.06
C HIS A 60 -20.54 19.28 1.35
N GLN A 61 -21.04 20.13 2.24
CA GLN A 61 -20.34 20.47 3.49
C GLN A 61 -21.30 20.68 4.66
N THR A 62 -20.92 20.11 5.80
CA THR A 62 -21.47 20.30 7.13
C THR A 62 -20.31 20.43 8.13
N ALA A 63 -20.57 20.62 9.43
CA ALA A 63 -19.48 20.71 10.41
C ALA A 63 -18.75 19.37 10.64
N THR A 64 -19.37 18.24 10.28
CA THR A 64 -18.82 16.89 10.50
C THR A 64 -18.50 16.12 9.22
N TYR A 65 -18.89 16.66 8.06
CA TYR A 65 -18.71 16.02 6.76
C TYR A 65 -18.38 17.05 5.68
N LYS A 66 -17.37 16.78 4.87
CA LYS A 66 -17.03 17.56 3.68
C LYS A 66 -16.82 16.61 2.50
N GLN A 67 -17.40 16.95 1.35
CA GLN A 67 -17.20 16.27 0.07
C GLN A 67 -16.81 17.31 -0.97
N GLU A 68 -15.67 17.06 -1.61
CA GLU A 68 -15.15 17.82 -2.73
C GLU A 68 -15.10 16.93 -3.97
N VAL A 69 -15.71 17.39 -5.05
CA VAL A 69 -15.82 16.68 -6.31
C VAL A 69 -15.07 17.47 -7.38
N GLU A 70 -14.09 16.81 -7.98
CA GLU A 70 -13.30 17.30 -9.09
C GLU A 70 -13.72 16.51 -10.34
N ARG A 71 -14.26 17.20 -11.34
CA ARG A 71 -14.63 16.58 -12.62
C ARG A 71 -13.42 16.66 -13.55
N ILE A 72 -12.82 15.52 -13.86
CA ILE A 72 -11.68 15.43 -14.78
C ILE A 72 -12.18 15.56 -16.23
N ASN A 73 -13.21 14.78 -16.58
CA ASN A 73 -13.90 14.85 -17.87
C ASN A 73 -15.31 14.24 -17.74
N GLU A 74 -16.06 14.09 -18.83
CA GLU A 74 -17.42 13.51 -18.78
C GLU A 74 -17.45 12.10 -18.19
N GLN A 75 -16.40 11.30 -18.36
CA GLN A 75 -16.33 9.90 -17.95
C GLN A 75 -15.61 9.68 -16.62
N LYS A 76 -14.97 10.69 -16.03
CA LYS A 76 -14.11 10.54 -14.84
C LYS A 76 -14.25 11.67 -13.82
N SER A 77 -14.38 11.32 -12.55
CA SER A 77 -14.45 12.24 -11.41
C SER A 77 -13.62 11.75 -10.22
N ILE A 78 -12.98 12.68 -9.52
CA ILE A 78 -12.34 12.43 -8.23
C ILE A 78 -13.23 12.99 -7.13
N VAL A 79 -13.44 12.20 -6.07
CA VAL A 79 -14.26 12.56 -4.92
C VAL A 79 -13.42 12.44 -3.66
N ARG A 80 -13.21 13.55 -2.96
CA ARG A 80 -12.51 13.62 -1.68
C ARG A 80 -13.53 13.82 -0.56
N ILE A 81 -13.50 12.93 0.43
CA ILE A 81 -14.44 12.91 1.55
C ILE A 81 -13.65 13.09 2.84
N THR A 82 -13.91 14.19 3.54
CA THR A 82 -13.30 14.47 4.85
C THR A 82 -14.37 14.34 5.93
N ILE A 83 -14.12 13.49 6.91
CA ILE A 83 -15.04 13.27 8.05
C ILE A 83 -14.33 13.62 9.34
N ALA A 84 -15.01 14.36 10.20
CA ALA A 84 -14.52 14.69 11.54
C ALA A 84 -14.60 13.46 12.47
N ASP A 85 -13.56 13.21 13.26
CA ASP A 85 -13.53 12.06 14.17
C ASP A 85 -14.51 12.21 15.35
N LYS A 86 -14.93 13.44 15.66
CA LYS A 86 -15.86 13.79 16.74
C LYS A 86 -16.81 14.89 16.30
N TYR A 87 -17.94 14.99 17.00
CA TYR A 87 -18.84 16.13 16.85
C TYR A 87 -18.21 17.41 17.45
N PRO A 88 -18.48 18.58 16.87
CA PRO A 88 -18.10 19.86 17.48
C PRO A 88 -18.87 20.09 18.80
N THR A 89 -18.34 20.98 19.63
CA THR A 89 -19.12 21.56 20.74
C THR A 89 -20.14 22.53 20.15
N LEU A 90 -21.41 22.37 20.49
CA LEU A 90 -22.53 23.17 19.99
C LEU A 90 -23.21 23.93 21.13
N ASN A 91 -23.65 25.15 20.85
CA ASN A 91 -24.28 26.04 21.82
C ASN A 91 -25.76 26.30 21.52
N SER A 92 -26.30 25.75 20.43
CA SER A 92 -27.69 26.01 20.04
C SER A 92 -28.69 25.60 21.11
N THR A 93 -29.67 26.49 21.27
CA THR A 93 -30.69 26.40 22.30
C THR A 93 -32.03 25.93 21.77
N TYR A 94 -32.88 25.44 22.68
CA TYR A 94 -34.27 25.09 22.42
C TYR A 94 -35.18 25.80 23.44
N PRO A 95 -36.32 26.40 23.04
CA PRO A 95 -36.93 26.37 21.70
C PRO A 95 -36.18 27.21 20.67
N ILE A 96 -36.18 26.75 19.42
CA ILE A 96 -35.52 27.43 18.31
C ILE A 96 -36.23 28.75 17.97
N SER A 97 -35.45 29.81 17.77
CA SER A 97 -35.94 31.11 17.28
C SER A 97 -35.04 31.63 16.16
N GLY A 98 -35.54 32.55 15.33
CA GLY A 98 -34.72 33.25 14.33
C GLY A 98 -34.30 32.43 13.08
N LEU A 99 -35.03 31.36 12.74
CA LEU A 99 -34.76 30.60 11.50
C LEU A 99 -34.98 31.45 10.25
N SER A 100 -34.09 31.33 9.27
CA SER A 100 -34.32 31.91 7.95
C SER A 100 -35.43 31.16 7.21
N THR A 101 -36.11 31.84 6.29
CA THR A 101 -37.16 31.23 5.45
C THR A 101 -36.66 30.00 4.68
N GLU A 102 -35.38 29.99 4.29
CA GLU A 102 -34.75 28.83 3.66
C GLU A 102 -34.66 27.63 4.60
N LYS A 103 -34.36 27.83 5.90
CA LYS A 103 -34.27 26.73 6.87
C LYS A 103 -35.62 26.28 7.40
N GLU A 104 -36.62 27.16 7.43
CA GLU A 104 -37.99 26.85 7.86
C GLU A 104 -38.62 25.71 7.07
N GLN A 105 -38.32 25.56 5.78
CA GLN A 105 -38.87 24.46 4.97
C GLN A 105 -38.52 23.07 5.55
N TYR A 106 -37.38 22.95 6.22
CA TYR A 106 -36.91 21.70 6.82
C TYR A 106 -37.55 21.42 8.19
N THR A 107 -38.53 22.21 8.62
CA THR A 107 -39.40 21.95 9.78
C THR A 107 -40.78 21.45 9.37
N LYS A 108 -41.13 21.55 8.08
CA LYS A 108 -42.47 21.26 7.57
C LYS A 108 -42.67 19.76 7.28
N PRO A 109 -43.91 19.26 7.41
CA PRO A 109 -44.23 17.89 7.05
C PRO A 109 -44.10 17.67 5.55
N THR A 110 -43.80 16.44 5.16
CA THR A 110 -43.76 15.98 3.76
C THR A 110 -44.43 14.61 3.65
N SER A 111 -44.57 14.10 2.42
CA SER A 111 -45.22 12.81 2.19
C SER A 111 -44.56 11.63 2.91
N HIS A 112 -43.25 11.66 3.14
CA HIS A 112 -42.53 10.59 3.84
C HIS A 112 -42.01 10.99 5.23
N ILE A 113 -42.02 12.28 5.56
CA ILE A 113 -41.63 12.83 6.86
C ILE A 113 -42.85 13.54 7.44
N GLN A 114 -43.80 12.75 7.95
CA GLN A 114 -45.12 13.20 8.38
C GLN A 114 -45.06 13.82 9.78
N SER A 115 -44.38 14.96 9.91
CA SER A 115 -44.18 15.63 11.21
C SER A 115 -45.44 16.24 11.82
N ASP A 116 -46.54 16.30 11.07
CA ASP A 116 -47.87 16.75 11.51
C ASP A 116 -48.77 15.61 12.01
N ALA A 117 -48.35 14.35 11.88
CA ALA A 117 -49.11 13.20 12.35
C ALA A 117 -49.25 13.20 13.88
N SER A 118 -50.44 12.85 14.37
CA SER A 118 -50.76 12.80 15.81
C SER A 118 -49.82 11.90 16.61
N GLU A 119 -49.45 10.75 16.05
CA GLU A 119 -48.56 9.78 16.67
C GLU A 119 -47.13 10.34 16.79
N ILE A 120 -46.66 11.06 15.77
CA ILE A 120 -45.36 11.74 15.80
C ILE A 120 -45.37 12.87 16.82
N ALA A 121 -46.46 13.64 16.93
CA ALA A 121 -46.62 14.66 17.95
C ALA A 121 -46.60 14.09 19.38
N ALA A 122 -47.26 12.95 19.60
CA ALA A 122 -47.25 12.24 20.88
C ALA A 122 -45.85 11.75 21.25
N VAL A 123 -45.12 11.19 20.28
CA VAL A 123 -43.72 10.79 20.44
C VAL A 123 -42.83 11.99 20.75
N ALA A 124 -42.95 13.09 19.99
CA ALA A 124 -42.16 14.29 20.21
C ALA A 124 -42.38 14.86 21.62
N GLN A 125 -43.63 14.85 22.10
CA GLN A 125 -43.93 15.24 23.47
C GLN A 125 -43.28 14.30 24.49
N MET A 126 -43.40 12.99 24.30
CA MET A 126 -42.76 11.99 25.17
C MET A 126 -41.23 12.16 25.21
N VAL A 127 -40.56 12.38 24.06
CA VAL A 127 -39.11 12.60 24.01
C VAL A 127 -38.73 13.84 24.81
N LYS A 128 -39.45 14.96 24.66
CA LYS A 128 -39.24 16.18 25.46
C LYS A 128 -39.41 15.93 26.95
N ASP A 129 -40.50 15.26 27.36
CA ASP A 129 -40.81 15.01 28.77
C ASP A 129 -39.79 14.06 29.43
N SER A 130 -39.20 13.17 28.64
CA SER A 130 -38.19 12.19 29.11
C SER A 130 -36.75 12.69 29.10
N THR A 131 -36.48 13.86 28.50
CA THR A 131 -35.13 14.39 28.33
C THR A 131 -34.88 15.56 29.28
N ASP A 132 -33.84 15.49 30.10
CA ASP A 132 -33.33 16.66 30.82
C ASP A 132 -32.42 17.49 29.90
N TYR A 133 -33.04 18.30 29.04
CA TYR A 133 -32.31 19.11 28.06
C TYR A 133 -31.94 20.50 28.57
N GLY A 134 -32.55 20.99 29.65
CA GLY A 134 -32.45 22.41 30.05
C GLY A 134 -32.88 23.31 28.90
N ASP A 135 -31.92 24.02 28.30
CA ASP A 135 -32.11 24.78 27.06
C ASP A 135 -31.25 24.23 25.91
N ASN A 136 -30.55 23.11 26.05
CA ASN A 136 -29.57 22.62 25.07
C ASN A 136 -30.22 21.74 23.98
N LEU A 137 -30.21 22.21 22.74
CA LEU A 137 -30.76 21.50 21.58
C LEU A 137 -30.10 20.13 21.33
N TRP A 138 -28.79 20.02 21.59
CA TRP A 138 -28.03 18.78 21.37
C TRP A 138 -28.63 17.59 22.15
N HIS A 139 -29.06 17.81 23.40
CA HIS A 139 -29.67 16.76 24.21
C HIS A 139 -30.97 16.24 23.58
N LEU A 140 -31.83 17.12 23.07
CA LEU A 140 -33.06 16.72 22.39
C LEU A 140 -32.78 15.94 21.09
N VAL A 141 -31.78 16.35 20.32
CA VAL A 141 -31.38 15.63 19.10
C VAL A 141 -30.89 14.22 19.43
N ILE A 142 -29.96 14.09 20.38
CA ILE A 142 -29.41 12.79 20.77
C ILE A 142 -30.46 11.89 21.42
N SER A 143 -31.35 12.43 22.25
CA SER A 143 -32.48 11.68 22.81
C SER A 143 -33.43 11.17 21.73
N THR A 144 -33.74 11.99 20.72
CA THR A 144 -34.59 11.58 19.59
C THR A 144 -33.99 10.43 18.81
N LEU A 145 -32.69 10.51 18.48
CA LEU A 145 -32.00 9.44 17.76
C LEU A 145 -31.87 8.17 18.59
N SER A 146 -31.58 8.30 19.89
CA SER A 146 -31.50 7.18 20.83
C SER A 146 -32.84 6.48 20.98
N TRP A 147 -33.93 7.25 21.08
CA TRP A 147 -35.30 6.74 21.10
C TRP A 147 -35.64 6.00 19.80
N SER A 148 -35.37 6.60 18.63
CA SER A 148 -35.67 5.97 17.35
C SER A 148 -34.99 4.60 17.22
N ARG A 149 -33.75 4.49 17.72
CA ARG A 149 -32.98 3.23 17.69
C ARG A 149 -33.49 2.18 18.69
N SER A 150 -34.19 2.59 19.75
CA SER A 150 -34.74 1.65 20.75
C SER A 150 -36.07 1.04 20.30
N VAL A 151 -36.81 1.73 19.42
CA VAL A 151 -38.13 1.30 18.95
C VAL A 151 -38.14 0.67 17.55
N VAL A 152 -37.11 0.93 16.73
CA VAL A 152 -36.99 0.38 15.36
C VAL A 152 -35.84 -0.59 15.25
N ARG A 153 -36.09 -1.77 14.68
CA ARG A 153 -35.07 -2.77 14.30
C ARG A 153 -34.72 -2.66 12.81
N TYR A 154 -33.47 -2.91 12.46
CA TYR A 154 -33.07 -2.93 11.05
C TYR A 154 -33.63 -4.17 10.34
N GLY A 155 -34.28 -3.97 9.20
CA GLY A 155 -34.84 -5.03 8.36
C GLY A 155 -35.04 -4.58 6.92
N ARG A 156 -35.56 -5.49 6.08
CA ARG A 156 -35.86 -5.22 4.67
C ARG A 156 -37.39 -5.27 4.44
N PRO A 157 -38.15 -4.28 4.92
CA PRO A 157 -39.54 -4.14 4.46
C PRO A 157 -39.52 -3.93 2.94
N SER A 158 -40.55 -4.41 2.23
CA SER A 158 -40.64 -4.40 0.76
C SER A 158 -40.72 -3.01 0.11
N ASP A 159 -40.70 -1.94 0.91
CA ASP A 159 -41.12 -0.59 0.51
C ASP A 159 -40.09 0.52 0.86
N ILE A 160 -40.41 1.75 0.45
CA ILE A 160 -39.75 3.01 0.85
C ILE A 160 -40.51 3.49 2.10
N PRO A 161 -40.10 3.11 3.33
CA PRO A 161 -40.89 3.37 4.52
C PRO A 161 -41.03 4.87 4.79
N THR A 162 -42.26 5.33 5.03
CA THR A 162 -42.51 6.64 5.62
C THR A 162 -42.10 6.65 7.09
N ALA A 163 -42.09 7.83 7.71
CA ALA A 163 -41.88 7.96 9.16
C ALA A 163 -42.91 7.15 9.97
N LEU A 164 -44.17 7.13 9.55
CA LEU A 164 -45.22 6.37 10.25
C LEU A 164 -45.10 4.87 10.05
N ASP A 165 -44.72 4.40 8.86
CA ASP A 165 -44.49 2.97 8.63
C ASP A 165 -43.36 2.46 9.53
N ALA A 166 -42.24 3.19 9.55
CA ALA A 166 -41.10 2.86 10.40
C ALA A 166 -41.47 2.80 11.90
N TYR A 167 -42.32 3.72 12.36
CA TYR A 167 -42.81 3.74 13.74
C TYR A 167 -43.77 2.58 14.06
N ARG A 168 -44.75 2.33 13.20
CA ARG A 168 -45.81 1.34 13.44
C ARG A 168 -45.31 -0.10 13.32
N ASP A 169 -44.44 -0.36 12.35
CA ASP A 169 -43.97 -1.71 12.06
C ASP A 169 -42.83 -2.11 13.01
N GLY A 170 -42.13 -1.14 13.61
CA GLY A 170 -40.96 -1.36 14.46
C GLY A 170 -39.78 -1.98 13.70
N VAL A 171 -39.84 -2.01 12.36
CA VAL A 171 -38.80 -2.54 11.46
C VAL A 171 -38.63 -1.60 10.27
N ALA A 172 -37.41 -1.17 9.98
CA ALA A 172 -37.13 -0.30 8.85
C ALA A 172 -35.78 -0.58 8.18
N ASN A 173 -35.66 -0.18 6.91
CA ASN A 173 -34.36 -0.05 6.22
C ASN A 173 -33.75 1.34 6.49
N CYS A 174 -32.59 1.64 5.88
CA CYS A 174 -31.87 2.91 6.11
C CYS A 174 -32.72 4.17 5.86
N ILE A 175 -33.72 4.11 4.98
CA ILE A 175 -34.62 5.23 4.68
C ILE A 175 -35.50 5.54 5.89
N GLY A 176 -36.14 4.51 6.48
CA GLY A 176 -37.03 4.70 7.63
C GLY A 176 -36.27 5.10 8.90
N PHE A 177 -35.03 4.64 9.05
CA PHE A 177 -34.11 5.09 10.09
C PHE A 177 -33.75 6.58 10.01
N VAL A 178 -33.96 7.23 8.86
CA VAL A 178 -33.80 8.68 8.70
C VAL A 178 -35.16 9.39 8.78
N HIS A 179 -36.20 8.87 8.13
CA HIS A 179 -37.52 9.52 8.09
C HIS A 179 -38.17 9.66 9.47
N LEU A 180 -38.12 8.62 10.31
CA LEU A 180 -38.73 8.64 11.63
C LEU A 180 -38.14 9.73 12.55
N PRO A 181 -36.82 9.74 12.85
CA PRO A 181 -36.26 10.78 13.69
C PRO A 181 -36.39 12.17 13.06
N ALA A 182 -36.31 12.30 11.73
CA ALA A 182 -36.58 13.57 11.06
C ALA A 182 -37.99 14.09 11.34
N ALA A 183 -39.02 13.23 11.30
CA ALA A 183 -40.40 13.65 11.56
C ALA A 183 -40.60 14.13 13.01
N VAL A 184 -39.99 13.44 13.97
CA VAL A 184 -40.02 13.81 15.40
C VAL A 184 -39.30 15.14 15.64
N LEU A 185 -38.11 15.34 15.06
CA LEU A 185 -37.37 16.60 15.14
C LEU A 185 -38.15 17.76 14.52
N ARG A 186 -38.71 17.56 13.32
CA ARG A 186 -39.51 18.57 12.61
C ARG A 186 -40.77 18.97 13.37
N ASN A 187 -41.43 18.01 14.05
CA ASN A 187 -42.57 18.31 14.92
C ASN A 187 -42.19 19.26 16.06
N MET A 188 -40.98 19.12 16.60
CA MET A 188 -40.43 20.03 17.61
C MET A 188 -39.92 21.36 17.01
N GLY A 189 -40.07 21.61 15.71
CA GLY A 189 -39.55 22.81 15.05
C GLY A 189 -38.04 22.78 14.77
N ILE A 190 -37.40 21.61 14.91
CA ILE A 190 -35.96 21.43 14.66
C ILE A 190 -35.76 21.10 13.18
N PRO A 191 -35.01 21.93 12.42
CA PRO A 191 -34.83 21.68 10.99
C PRO A 191 -33.97 20.44 10.76
N ALA A 192 -34.53 19.49 10.01
CA ALA A 192 -33.87 18.24 9.67
C ALA A 192 -34.05 17.91 8.19
N ARG A 193 -33.04 17.36 7.53
CA ARG A 193 -33.08 16.99 6.09
C ARG A 193 -32.42 15.64 5.85
N VAL A 194 -32.66 15.08 4.68
CA VAL A 194 -32.18 13.74 4.32
C VAL A 194 -31.07 13.83 3.30
N VAL A 195 -30.06 12.97 3.45
CA VAL A 195 -28.95 12.86 2.51
C VAL A 195 -28.92 11.45 1.97
N ARG A 196 -29.03 11.31 0.66
CA ARG A 196 -28.77 10.05 -0.02
C ARG A 196 -27.28 9.91 -0.24
N THR A 197 -26.70 8.79 0.19
CA THR A 197 -25.28 8.51 -0.02
C THR A 197 -25.05 7.22 -0.80
N LEU A 198 -23.92 7.16 -1.49
CA LEU A 198 -23.31 5.96 -2.04
C LEU A 198 -22.13 5.58 -1.13
N MET A 199 -21.99 4.30 -0.83
CA MET A 199 -20.89 3.77 -0.04
C MET A 199 -20.15 2.73 -0.85
N VAL A 200 -18.85 2.92 -1.00
CA VAL A 200 -17.97 1.98 -1.72
C VAL A 200 -17.78 0.71 -0.89
N ARG A 201 -18.04 -0.45 -1.49
CA ARG A 201 -17.80 -1.79 -0.94
C ARG A 201 -17.11 -2.66 -1.98
N GLY A 202 -15.78 -2.65 -1.96
CA GLY A 202 -14.99 -3.16 -3.07
C GLY A 202 -15.29 -2.34 -4.33
N SER A 203 -15.59 -3.00 -5.45
CA SER A 203 -15.97 -2.33 -6.71
C SER A 203 -17.41 -1.86 -6.73
N ARG A 204 -18.23 -2.25 -5.74
CA ARG A 204 -19.68 -2.00 -5.77
C ARG A 204 -20.06 -0.77 -4.96
N LEU A 205 -21.05 -0.05 -5.45
CA LEU A 205 -21.68 1.06 -4.76
C LEU A 205 -22.94 0.57 -4.02
N THR A 206 -22.90 0.63 -2.70
CA THR A 206 -24.08 0.40 -1.86
C THR A 206 -24.76 1.70 -1.54
N ARG A 207 -26.08 1.67 -1.36
CA ARG A 207 -26.87 2.87 -1.12
C ARG A 207 -27.18 3.00 0.35
N HIS A 208 -27.03 4.21 0.88
CA HIS A 208 -27.28 4.51 2.28
C HIS A 208 -27.97 5.87 2.44
N TYR A 209 -28.44 6.17 3.65
CA TYR A 209 -29.07 7.44 3.96
C TYR A 209 -28.54 7.98 5.29
N LEU A 210 -28.26 9.28 5.31
CA LEU A 210 -27.84 10.01 6.49
C LEU A 210 -28.90 11.07 6.85
N LEU A 211 -28.89 11.45 8.11
CA LEU A 211 -29.72 12.54 8.63
C LEU A 211 -28.84 13.77 8.85
N GLU A 212 -29.32 14.93 8.45
CA GLU A 212 -28.70 16.21 8.79
C GLU A 212 -29.65 17.05 9.62
N VAL A 213 -29.12 17.63 10.70
CA VAL A 213 -29.87 18.51 11.62
C VAL A 213 -29.15 19.85 11.71
N TYR A 214 -29.93 20.93 11.65
CA TYR A 214 -29.41 22.28 11.71
C TYR A 214 -29.44 22.83 13.14
N PHE A 215 -28.35 23.47 13.54
CA PHE A 215 -28.11 24.09 14.84
C PHE A 215 -28.05 25.62 14.65
N PRO A 216 -29.16 26.35 14.94
CA PRO A 216 -29.33 27.73 14.49
C PRO A 216 -28.41 28.76 15.14
N ASP A 217 -28.10 28.63 16.42
CA ASP A 217 -27.22 29.60 17.11
C ASP A 217 -25.75 29.39 16.72
N ASP A 218 -25.42 28.19 16.25
CA ASP A 218 -24.09 27.87 15.73
C ASP A 218 -23.98 28.09 14.21
N ASP A 219 -25.11 28.26 13.50
CA ASP A 219 -25.22 28.31 12.03
C ASP A 219 -24.55 27.10 11.33
N LEU A 220 -24.78 25.90 11.87
CA LEU A 220 -24.15 24.66 11.39
C LEU A 220 -25.17 23.57 11.09
N TRP A 221 -24.98 22.89 9.96
CA TRP A 221 -25.52 21.55 9.77
C TRP A 221 -24.59 20.53 10.42
N ILE A 222 -25.16 19.52 11.07
CA ILE A 222 -24.45 18.35 11.56
C ILE A 222 -25.01 17.11 10.87
N THR A 223 -24.12 16.29 10.30
CA THR A 223 -24.48 15.00 9.68
C THR A 223 -24.37 13.89 10.73
N PHE A 224 -25.41 13.06 10.83
CA PHE A 224 -25.54 11.95 11.76
C PHE A 224 -25.72 10.61 11.03
N GLU A 225 -25.10 9.56 11.57
CA GLU A 225 -25.49 8.17 11.30
C GLU A 225 -26.60 7.78 12.30
N PRO A 226 -27.89 7.80 11.92
CA PRO A 226 -28.99 7.56 12.85
C PRO A 226 -28.95 6.16 13.46
N GLN A 227 -28.28 5.20 12.81
CA GLN A 227 -28.18 3.82 13.29
C GLN A 227 -27.15 3.64 14.42
N THR A 228 -26.13 4.51 14.49
CA THR A 228 -24.99 4.33 15.41
C THR A 228 -24.78 5.49 16.38
N LEU A 229 -25.43 6.64 16.14
CA LEU A 229 -25.23 7.91 16.87
C LEU A 229 -23.83 8.51 16.74
N ARG A 230 -22.97 7.92 15.89
CA ARG A 230 -21.62 8.42 15.61
C ARG A 230 -21.63 9.33 14.38
N PRO A 231 -20.56 10.13 14.17
CA PRO A 231 -20.32 10.76 12.89
C PRO A 231 -20.45 9.72 11.75
N PRO A 232 -20.82 10.14 10.53
CA PRO A 232 -21.05 9.22 9.42
C PRO A 232 -19.86 8.31 9.17
N MET A 233 -20.13 7.07 8.77
CA MET A 233 -19.07 6.11 8.43
C MET A 233 -18.20 6.67 7.30
N LYS A 234 -16.88 6.47 7.41
CA LYS A 234 -15.91 6.78 6.34
C LYS A 234 -16.33 6.08 5.04
N GLY A 235 -16.32 6.81 3.93
CA GLY A 235 -16.71 6.31 2.60
C GLY A 235 -18.15 6.59 2.17
N ASN A 236 -18.94 7.33 2.97
CA ASN A 236 -20.22 7.87 2.51
C ASN A 236 -20.00 9.02 1.51
N ILE A 237 -20.54 8.88 0.30
CA ILE A 237 -20.46 9.85 -0.79
C ILE A 237 -21.83 10.44 -1.00
N ALA A 238 -22.01 11.72 -0.71
CA ALA A 238 -23.29 12.41 -0.90
C ALA A 238 -23.67 12.41 -2.39
N ALA A 239 -24.79 11.77 -2.73
CA ALA A 239 -25.34 11.77 -4.08
C ALA A 239 -26.34 12.91 -4.29
N PHE A 240 -27.14 13.21 -3.26
CA PHE A 240 -28.00 14.40 -3.19
C PHE A 240 -28.53 14.62 -1.77
N VAL A 241 -28.94 15.85 -1.52
CA VAL A 241 -29.58 16.31 -0.28
C VAL A 241 -30.96 16.83 -0.64
N ASP A 242 -31.99 16.46 0.12
CA ASP A 242 -33.36 16.90 -0.12
C ASP A 242 -34.14 17.10 1.19
N ASN A 243 -35.25 17.84 1.10
CA ASN A 243 -36.18 18.02 2.21
C ASN A 243 -37.14 16.83 2.40
N ASN A 244 -37.20 15.91 1.45
CA ASN A 244 -38.11 14.75 1.42
C ASN A 244 -37.46 13.60 0.61
N TRP A 245 -38.19 12.49 0.49
CA TRP A 245 -37.97 11.53 -0.57
C TRP A 245 -38.06 12.17 -1.96
N ASN A 246 -37.04 11.93 -2.80
CA ASN A 246 -37.00 12.31 -4.21
C ASN A 246 -36.88 11.05 -5.09
N GLN A 247 -37.99 10.65 -5.72
CA GLN A 247 -38.05 9.40 -6.49
C GLN A 247 -37.14 9.43 -7.73
N GLU A 248 -37.10 10.56 -8.44
CA GLU A 248 -36.34 10.70 -9.68
C GLU A 248 -34.83 10.59 -9.41
N LYS A 249 -34.29 11.43 -8.51
CA LYS A 249 -32.88 11.36 -8.11
C LYS A 249 -32.52 10.02 -7.49
N HIS A 250 -33.46 9.39 -6.78
CA HIS A 250 -33.26 8.04 -6.27
C HIS A 250 -33.07 7.02 -7.40
N VAL A 251 -33.92 7.04 -8.44
CA VAL A 251 -33.81 6.14 -9.60
C VAL A 251 -32.49 6.39 -10.35
N THR A 252 -32.13 7.64 -10.62
CA THR A 252 -30.89 7.98 -11.34
C THR A 252 -29.65 7.52 -10.58
N SER A 253 -29.51 7.89 -9.30
CA SER A 253 -28.39 7.44 -8.46
C SER A 253 -28.37 5.92 -8.25
N ARG A 254 -29.55 5.28 -8.25
CA ARG A 254 -29.69 3.82 -8.17
C ARG A 254 -29.16 3.15 -9.43
N ASN A 255 -29.55 3.62 -10.60
CA ASN A 255 -29.12 3.05 -11.88
C ASN A 255 -27.60 3.14 -12.00
N PHE A 256 -27.02 4.32 -11.74
CA PHE A 256 -25.57 4.50 -11.70
C PHE A 256 -24.88 3.52 -10.72
N SER A 257 -25.43 3.36 -9.51
CA SER A 257 -24.82 2.49 -8.48
C SER A 257 -24.87 0.98 -8.77
N ILE A 258 -25.76 0.53 -9.67
CA ILE A 258 -25.92 -0.89 -10.01
C ILE A 258 -25.43 -1.22 -11.42
N ASP A 259 -25.03 -0.20 -12.18
CA ASP A 259 -24.49 -0.39 -13.52
C ASP A 259 -23.16 -1.13 -13.44
N PRO A 260 -23.00 -2.28 -14.13
CA PRO A 260 -21.75 -3.03 -14.13
C PRO A 260 -20.58 -2.26 -14.76
N LEU A 261 -20.84 -1.22 -15.57
CA LEU A 261 -19.82 -0.38 -16.18
C LEU A 261 -19.35 0.75 -15.27
N THR A 262 -20.05 1.01 -14.15
CA THR A 262 -19.59 1.97 -13.14
C THR A 262 -18.43 1.37 -12.36
N THR A 263 -17.25 1.96 -12.51
CA THR A 263 -16.09 1.62 -11.69
C THR A 263 -15.89 2.69 -10.63
N VAL A 264 -15.57 2.24 -9.42
CA VAL A 264 -15.12 3.10 -8.33
C VAL A 264 -13.90 2.45 -7.71
N ARG A 265 -12.87 3.24 -7.46
CA ARG A 265 -11.67 2.77 -6.77
C ARG A 265 -11.19 3.80 -5.78
N HIS A 266 -10.44 3.33 -4.79
CA HIS A 266 -9.78 4.21 -3.83
C HIS A 266 -8.59 4.91 -4.50
N GLY A 267 -8.28 6.13 -4.08
CA GLY A 267 -7.13 6.91 -4.55
C GLY A 267 -7.38 7.74 -5.81
N LEU A 268 -6.30 8.38 -6.28
CA LEU A 268 -6.24 9.13 -7.54
C LEU A 268 -6.23 8.18 -8.75
N PRO A 269 -6.59 8.64 -9.98
CA PRO A 269 -6.55 7.86 -11.23
C PRO A 269 -5.19 7.23 -11.51
N TYR A 270 -5.16 6.19 -12.36
CA TYR A 270 -3.92 5.47 -12.64
C TYR A 270 -3.21 6.26 -13.72
N GLN A 271 -1.91 6.48 -13.58
CA GLN A 271 -1.09 7.03 -14.65
C GLN A 271 -0.92 6.04 -15.80
N VAL A 272 -0.90 4.73 -15.50
CA VAL A 272 -0.79 3.68 -16.51
C VAL A 272 -1.92 2.67 -16.38
N GLU A 273 -2.42 2.21 -17.52
CA GLU A 273 -3.44 1.16 -17.55
C GLU A 273 -2.94 -0.12 -16.85
N PRO A 274 -3.77 -0.76 -16.01
CA PRO A 274 -3.37 -1.97 -15.32
C PRO A 274 -3.08 -3.13 -16.27
N THR A 275 -2.02 -3.88 -15.99
CA THR A 275 -1.71 -5.15 -16.66
C THR A 275 -2.64 -6.25 -16.19
N GLU A 276 -3.08 -7.10 -17.13
CA GLU A 276 -3.97 -8.23 -16.84
C GLU A 276 -3.30 -9.28 -15.94
N GLU A 277 -4.09 -9.81 -15.00
CA GLU A 277 -3.73 -10.92 -14.13
C GLU A 277 -3.77 -12.25 -14.93
N ILE A 278 -2.73 -13.10 -14.82
CA ILE A 278 -2.77 -14.46 -15.40
C ILE A 278 -3.71 -15.34 -14.58
N GLY A 279 -3.61 -15.25 -13.26
CA GLY A 279 -4.46 -15.95 -12.31
C GLY A 279 -3.78 -16.17 -10.96
N GLN A 280 -4.42 -16.97 -10.11
CA GLN A 280 -3.91 -17.36 -8.80
C GLN A 280 -3.29 -18.76 -8.85
N LEU A 281 -2.20 -18.96 -8.10
CA LEU A 281 -1.57 -20.27 -7.96
C LEU A 281 -2.46 -21.26 -7.17
N PRO A 282 -2.34 -22.56 -7.45
CA PRO A 282 -3.05 -23.60 -6.70
C PRO A 282 -2.61 -23.60 -5.24
N ARG A 283 -3.51 -24.07 -4.38
CA ARG A 283 -3.26 -24.32 -2.96
C ARG A 283 -3.15 -25.83 -2.74
N PRO A 284 -2.45 -26.28 -1.68
CA PRO A 284 -2.63 -27.64 -1.21
C PRO A 284 -4.11 -27.93 -0.91
N ASP A 285 -4.52 -29.19 -1.11
CA ASP A 285 -5.85 -29.69 -0.77
C ASP A 285 -6.01 -29.82 0.76
N TRP A 286 -6.03 -28.68 1.46
CA TRP A 286 -6.32 -28.64 2.88
C TRP A 286 -7.79 -28.98 3.14
N ASP A 287 -8.06 -29.65 4.27
CA ASP A 287 -9.44 -29.86 4.68
C ASP A 287 -10.13 -28.50 4.91
N PRO A 288 -11.31 -28.28 4.31
CA PRO A 288 -11.98 -26.97 4.32
C PRO A 288 -12.48 -26.56 5.71
N TYR A 289 -12.51 -27.45 6.71
CA TYR A 289 -13.00 -27.19 8.06
C TYR A 289 -11.91 -27.25 9.15
N SER A 290 -10.77 -27.91 8.88
CA SER A 290 -9.57 -27.97 9.72
C SER A 290 -8.31 -28.04 8.83
N GLY A 291 -7.61 -26.92 8.62
CA GLY A 291 -6.41 -26.91 7.77
C GLY A 291 -6.17 -25.63 6.97
N GLN A 292 -7.02 -24.60 7.09
CA GLN A 292 -6.88 -23.40 6.25
C GLN A 292 -5.67 -22.56 6.70
N LYS A 293 -4.62 -22.56 5.86
CA LYS A 293 -3.38 -21.81 6.09
C LYS A 293 -3.26 -20.62 5.14
N CYS A 294 -2.71 -19.53 5.65
CA CYS A 294 -2.40 -18.33 4.89
C CYS A 294 -1.07 -18.48 4.16
N ILE A 295 -1.07 -18.30 2.83
CA ILE A 295 0.12 -18.28 1.97
C ILE A 295 0.37 -16.91 1.36
N GLY A 296 1.53 -16.72 0.74
CA GLY A 296 1.90 -15.46 0.06
C GLY A 296 2.45 -14.38 0.99
N GLN A 297 2.78 -14.72 2.24
CA GLN A 297 3.45 -13.80 3.17
C GLN A 297 4.98 -13.81 3.04
N ALA A 298 5.53 -14.94 2.58
CA ALA A 298 6.95 -15.14 2.34
C ALA A 298 7.10 -15.99 1.08
N LEU A 299 7.82 -15.48 0.09
CA LEU A 299 8.15 -16.13 -1.17
C LEU A 299 9.66 -16.15 -1.32
N ALA A 300 10.18 -17.23 -1.91
CA ALA A 300 11.54 -17.31 -2.37
C ALA A 300 11.59 -18.22 -3.59
N GLY A 301 12.51 -17.97 -4.51
CA GLY A 301 12.68 -18.84 -5.67
C GLY A 301 14.04 -18.71 -6.29
N TYR A 302 14.34 -19.68 -7.14
CA TYR A 302 15.55 -19.73 -7.93
C TYR A 302 15.26 -20.50 -9.22
N GLY A 303 15.65 -19.93 -10.36
CA GLY A 303 15.26 -20.45 -11.67
C GLY A 303 13.74 -20.49 -11.82
N LYS A 304 13.17 -21.69 -12.03
CA LYS A 304 11.72 -21.92 -12.20
C LYS A 304 11.00 -22.46 -10.98
N GLU A 305 11.73 -22.72 -9.90
CA GLU A 305 11.17 -23.24 -8.66
C GLU A 305 11.04 -22.14 -7.63
N PHE A 306 10.02 -22.26 -6.79
CA PHE A 306 9.81 -21.34 -5.69
C PHE A 306 9.17 -22.04 -4.51
N ALA A 307 9.18 -21.38 -3.38
CA ALA A 307 8.56 -21.86 -2.16
C ALA A 307 7.83 -20.75 -1.43
N THR A 308 6.83 -21.15 -0.64
CA THR A 308 6.14 -20.25 0.29
C THR A 308 5.97 -20.90 1.64
N MET A 309 5.80 -20.07 2.67
CA MET A 309 5.38 -20.53 3.98
C MET A 309 3.86 -20.41 4.12
N ALA A 310 3.23 -21.45 4.65
CA ALA A 310 1.80 -21.48 4.94
C ALA A 310 1.57 -21.49 6.45
N PHE A 311 0.73 -20.59 6.95
CA PHE A 311 0.53 -20.39 8.39
C PHE A 311 -0.92 -20.54 8.85
N GLY A 312 -1.17 -21.20 9.98
CA GLY A 312 -2.49 -21.25 10.61
C GLY A 312 -3.01 -19.87 11.07
N SER A 313 -4.33 -19.70 11.18
CA SER A 313 -4.96 -18.42 11.56
C SER A 313 -4.67 -18.01 13.01
N PRO A 314 -4.38 -16.73 13.32
CA PRO A 314 -4.02 -16.29 14.67
C PRO A 314 -5.27 -16.08 15.55
N ASN A 315 -6.46 -16.06 14.96
CA ASN A 315 -7.72 -15.78 15.64
C ASN A 315 -8.91 -16.37 14.86
N PRO A 316 -9.17 -17.70 14.94
CA PRO A 316 -10.25 -18.33 14.19
C PRO A 316 -11.65 -17.83 14.59
N GLY A 317 -11.78 -17.09 15.70
CA GLY A 317 -13.06 -16.62 16.21
C GLY A 317 -13.94 -17.78 16.72
N PRO A 318 -15.01 -17.48 17.48
CA PRO A 318 -15.83 -18.51 18.14
C PRO A 318 -16.73 -19.32 17.19
N ALA A 319 -16.83 -18.91 15.91
CA ALA A 319 -17.62 -19.60 14.90
C ALA A 319 -16.78 -20.55 14.02
N MET A 320 -15.45 -20.51 14.11
CA MET A 320 -14.56 -21.46 13.44
C MET A 320 -13.89 -22.35 14.47
N ASN A 321 -13.55 -23.56 14.05
CA ASN A 321 -13.07 -24.65 14.89
C ASN A 321 -12.02 -24.15 15.92
N PRO A 322 -12.27 -24.30 17.25
CA PRO A 322 -11.27 -23.99 18.28
C PRO A 322 -9.95 -24.74 18.09
N GLU A 323 -9.97 -25.87 17.38
CA GLU A 323 -8.78 -26.67 17.06
C GLU A 323 -7.92 -26.05 15.95
N ALA A 324 -8.46 -25.14 15.11
CA ALA A 324 -7.67 -24.40 14.11
C ALA A 324 -6.63 -23.46 14.73
N GLN A 325 -6.75 -23.20 16.04
CA GLN A 325 -5.72 -22.56 16.86
C GLN A 325 -4.53 -23.49 17.15
N TYR A 326 -4.37 -24.63 16.49
CA TYR A 326 -3.22 -25.51 16.75
C TYR A 326 -2.57 -26.01 15.46
N GLU A 327 -2.91 -25.42 14.32
CA GLU A 327 -2.38 -25.85 13.03
C GLU A 327 -0.93 -25.42 12.82
N GLU A 328 -0.10 -26.39 12.46
CA GLU A 328 1.34 -26.24 12.25
C GLU A 328 1.63 -25.42 10.98
N ALA A 329 2.69 -24.60 10.99
CA ALA A 329 3.12 -23.95 9.75
C ALA A 329 3.77 -24.98 8.81
N GLU A 330 3.58 -24.77 7.51
CA GLU A 330 4.13 -25.62 6.45
C GLU A 330 5.09 -24.82 5.57
N ILE A 331 6.04 -25.51 4.95
CA ILE A 331 6.82 -25.02 3.82
C ILE A 331 6.30 -25.75 2.58
N ILE A 332 5.93 -25.00 1.56
CA ILE A 332 5.44 -25.57 0.30
C ILE A 332 6.44 -25.21 -0.78
N PHE A 333 7.10 -26.20 -1.35
CA PHE A 333 7.92 -26.05 -2.56
C PHE A 333 7.06 -26.35 -3.78
N TYR A 334 7.13 -25.47 -4.77
CA TYR A 334 6.42 -25.59 -6.03
C TYR A 334 7.43 -25.96 -7.12
N HIS A 335 7.16 -27.09 -7.78
CA HIS A 335 7.94 -27.62 -8.87
C HIS A 335 7.20 -27.40 -10.19
N PRO A 336 7.79 -26.74 -11.19
CA PRO A 336 7.13 -26.47 -12.45
C PRO A 336 6.83 -27.78 -13.21
N THR A 337 5.66 -27.83 -13.83
CA THR A 337 5.21 -28.90 -14.74
C THR A 337 4.68 -28.29 -16.04
N ASP A 338 4.39 -29.11 -17.05
CA ASP A 338 3.85 -28.62 -18.33
C ASP A 338 2.49 -27.89 -18.16
N ASP A 339 1.70 -28.28 -17.15
CA ASP A 339 0.33 -27.77 -16.91
C ASP A 339 0.21 -26.89 -15.65
N GLY A 340 1.31 -26.54 -14.97
CA GLY A 340 1.28 -25.74 -13.74
C GLY A 340 2.41 -26.07 -12.77
N TYR A 341 2.06 -26.42 -11.53
CA TYR A 341 3.02 -26.75 -10.48
C TYR A 341 2.58 -27.96 -9.65
N ASP A 342 3.53 -28.88 -9.41
CA ASP A 342 3.43 -29.88 -8.35
C ASP A 342 3.92 -29.29 -7.03
N MET A 343 3.36 -29.76 -5.91
CA MET A 343 3.68 -29.23 -4.58
C MET A 343 4.33 -30.30 -3.70
N GLN A 344 5.46 -29.95 -3.09
CA GLN A 344 6.07 -30.71 -2.00
C GLN A 344 5.85 -29.96 -0.69
N VAL A 345 5.05 -30.53 0.21
CA VAL A 345 4.69 -29.93 1.50
C VAL A 345 5.57 -30.51 2.61
N PHE A 346 6.21 -29.64 3.38
CA PHE A 346 7.00 -29.98 4.55
C PHE A 346 6.37 -29.45 5.82
N ILE A 347 6.31 -30.31 6.82
CA ILE A 347 5.93 -29.96 8.19
C ILE A 347 7.20 -29.96 9.04
N PRO A 348 7.67 -28.79 9.54
CA PRO A 348 8.95 -28.70 10.24
C PRO A 348 9.06 -29.55 11.53
N GLN A 349 7.94 -29.99 12.11
CA GLN A 349 7.96 -30.80 13.33
C GLN A 349 8.50 -32.23 13.14
N ASP A 350 8.38 -32.79 11.93
CA ASP A 350 8.79 -34.18 11.63
C ASP A 350 10.31 -34.39 11.79
N TYR A 351 11.07 -33.29 11.83
CA TYR A 351 12.52 -33.26 11.91
C TYR A 351 13.02 -32.61 13.21
N ALA A 352 12.13 -32.42 14.19
CA ALA A 352 12.50 -32.09 15.56
C ALA A 352 12.89 -33.38 16.30
N GLU A 353 14.15 -33.50 16.72
CA GLU A 353 14.60 -34.66 17.52
C GLU A 353 14.03 -34.63 18.96
N GLY A 354 12.81 -35.15 19.20
CA GLY A 354 12.26 -35.29 20.54
C GLY A 354 10.81 -35.79 20.65
N GLU A 355 10.45 -36.41 21.78
CA GLU A 355 9.06 -36.83 22.08
C GLU A 355 8.16 -35.63 22.44
N TYR A 356 6.92 -35.69 21.95
CA TYR A 356 5.86 -34.71 22.21
C TYR A 356 5.14 -34.99 23.54
N GLU A 357 5.21 -34.05 24.49
CA GLU A 357 4.27 -33.98 25.61
C GLU A 357 3.86 -32.52 25.86
N GLY A 358 2.60 -32.14 25.57
CA GLY A 358 2.13 -30.80 25.95
C GLY A 358 0.64 -30.49 25.77
N ARG A 359 -0.07 -30.29 26.89
CA ARG A 359 -1.25 -29.41 27.02
C ARG A 359 -0.84 -28.06 27.65
N GLY A 360 -1.40 -26.94 27.14
CA GLY A 360 -1.46 -25.59 27.77
C GLY A 360 -0.31 -24.62 27.37
N TRP A 361 -0.49 -23.32 27.08
CA TRP A 361 -1.20 -22.24 27.80
C TRP A 361 -1.66 -21.07 26.88
N ASN A 362 -2.66 -20.31 27.37
CA ASN A 362 -3.39 -19.16 26.78
C ASN A 362 -2.58 -17.87 26.41
N SER A 363 -1.39 -17.96 25.82
CA SER A 363 -0.63 -16.77 25.39
C SER A 363 -0.12 -16.84 23.95
N GLY A 364 -1.04 -17.11 23.00
CA GLY A 364 -0.87 -16.83 21.56
C GLY A 364 0.49 -17.16 20.95
N SER A 365 1.17 -18.21 21.41
CA SER A 365 2.49 -18.63 20.94
C SER A 365 2.42 -20.13 20.73
N TRP A 366 2.71 -20.56 19.50
CA TRP A 366 2.57 -21.93 19.04
C TRP A 366 3.82 -22.73 19.42
N SER A 367 3.67 -23.80 20.19
CA SER A 367 4.75 -24.75 20.50
C SER A 367 4.81 -25.81 19.39
N VAL A 368 5.99 -26.07 18.81
CA VAL A 368 6.14 -26.95 17.63
C VAL A 368 6.89 -28.23 17.96
N GLY A 369 7.46 -28.34 19.16
CA GLY A 369 8.19 -29.53 19.58
C GLY A 369 9.30 -29.20 20.56
N LYS A 370 10.05 -30.24 20.93
CA LYS A 370 11.28 -30.15 21.71
C LYS A 370 12.41 -30.77 20.88
N PHE A 371 13.61 -30.20 20.93
CA PHE A 371 14.81 -30.84 20.36
C PHE A 371 16.01 -30.66 21.27
N THR A 372 16.99 -31.57 21.18
CA THR A 372 18.17 -31.56 22.05
C THR A 372 19.45 -31.27 21.26
N VAL A 373 20.17 -30.21 21.62
CA VAL A 373 21.50 -29.90 21.06
C VAL A 373 22.52 -29.90 22.19
N SER A 374 23.61 -30.66 22.02
CA SER A 374 24.70 -30.78 23.01
C SER A 374 24.21 -31.11 24.43
N GLY A 375 23.17 -31.94 24.55
CA GLY A 375 22.59 -32.34 25.85
C GLY A 375 21.61 -31.34 26.47
N THR A 376 21.32 -30.20 25.81
CA THR A 376 20.29 -29.24 26.22
C THR A 376 19.04 -29.40 25.36
N THR A 377 17.87 -29.58 25.98
CA THR A 377 16.57 -29.58 25.30
C THR A 377 15.98 -28.18 25.18
N PHE A 378 15.46 -27.84 24.00
CA PHE A 378 14.83 -26.57 23.67
C PHE A 378 13.40 -26.82 23.16
N ASP A 379 12.44 -26.02 23.61
CA ASP A 379 11.13 -25.89 23.00
C ASP A 379 11.24 -25.03 21.73
N THR A 380 10.79 -25.55 20.58
CA THR A 380 10.60 -24.74 19.37
C THR A 380 9.29 -23.99 19.45
N LYS A 381 9.32 -22.70 19.08
CA LYS A 381 8.11 -21.93 18.83
C LYS A 381 8.07 -21.49 17.38
N PHE A 382 6.93 -21.70 16.72
CA PHE A 382 6.60 -20.86 15.59
C PHE A 382 6.33 -19.48 16.19
N ALA A 383 7.00 -18.48 15.64
CA ALA A 383 6.51 -17.12 15.77
C ALA A 383 5.04 -17.10 15.34
N THR A 384 4.22 -16.26 15.97
CA THR A 384 2.92 -15.97 15.38
C THR A 384 3.16 -15.51 13.93
N PRO A 385 2.27 -15.77 12.97
CA PRO A 385 2.54 -15.38 11.58
C PRO A 385 2.66 -13.86 11.41
N SER A 386 2.28 -13.08 12.41
CA SER A 386 2.64 -11.66 12.54
C SER A 386 4.13 -11.38 12.82
N GLN A 387 5.00 -12.39 12.93
CA GLN A 387 6.40 -12.31 13.33
C GLN A 387 7.31 -13.11 12.38
N GLU A 388 7.79 -12.46 11.32
CA GLU A 388 9.18 -12.61 10.82
C GLU A 388 9.70 -14.00 10.37
N ALA A 389 8.85 -15.00 10.12
CA ALA A 389 9.28 -16.21 9.41
C ALA A 389 9.59 -15.86 7.94
N ARG A 390 10.69 -16.41 7.42
CA ARG A 390 11.25 -16.08 6.09
C ARG A 390 11.82 -17.34 5.47
N ILE A 391 11.71 -17.43 4.15
CA ILE A 391 12.34 -18.45 3.31
C ILE A 391 13.23 -17.74 2.29
N PHE A 392 14.35 -18.36 1.94
CA PHE A 392 15.29 -17.88 0.94
C PHE A 392 15.75 -19.08 0.11
N MET A 393 16.00 -18.88 -1.18
CA MET A 393 16.42 -19.94 -2.10
C MET A 393 17.61 -19.46 -2.94
N TYR A 394 18.55 -20.36 -3.20
CA TYR A 394 19.69 -20.11 -4.07
C TYR A 394 20.23 -21.45 -4.59
N ASP A 395 20.24 -21.63 -5.92
CA ASP A 395 20.62 -22.88 -6.57
C ASP A 395 19.88 -24.09 -5.95
N ASN A 396 20.61 -25.08 -5.43
CA ASN A 396 20.04 -26.28 -4.82
C ASN A 396 19.82 -26.14 -3.30
N TRP A 397 19.78 -24.91 -2.78
CA TRP A 397 19.65 -24.62 -1.35
C TRP A 397 18.41 -23.79 -1.05
N ALA A 398 17.71 -24.15 0.03
CA ALA A 398 16.65 -23.34 0.61
C ALA A 398 16.88 -23.19 2.11
N VAL A 399 16.65 -21.98 2.65
CA VAL A 399 16.92 -21.67 4.05
C VAL A 399 15.72 -20.99 4.68
N VAL A 400 15.23 -21.57 5.77
CA VAL A 400 14.05 -21.09 6.49
C VAL A 400 14.42 -20.63 7.89
N ARG A 401 14.01 -19.42 8.25
CA ARG A 401 14.25 -18.82 9.56
C ARG A 401 13.15 -19.18 10.56
N PHE A 402 13.55 -19.55 11.77
CA PHE A 402 12.70 -19.73 12.96
C PHE A 402 13.12 -18.76 14.08
N VAL A 403 12.13 -18.08 14.68
CA VAL A 403 12.33 -16.88 15.54
C VAL A 403 12.49 -17.21 17.03
N GLY A 404 12.05 -18.39 17.49
CA GLY A 404 11.97 -18.70 18.91
C GLY A 404 12.38 -20.11 19.30
N LEU A 405 13.46 -20.20 20.09
CA LEU A 405 13.76 -21.35 20.94
C LEU A 405 13.53 -20.94 22.40
N LEU A 406 12.75 -21.68 23.19
CA LEU A 406 12.71 -21.51 24.64
C LEU A 406 13.39 -22.71 25.30
N GLY A 407 14.48 -22.48 26.03
CA GLY A 407 15.13 -23.54 26.79
C GLY A 407 16.16 -22.97 27.76
N THR A 408 16.39 -23.68 28.86
CA THR A 408 17.43 -23.37 29.86
C THR A 408 18.66 -24.22 29.55
N PRO A 409 19.72 -23.66 28.94
CA PRO A 409 20.95 -24.40 28.66
C PRO A 409 21.71 -24.77 29.94
N ASP A 410 22.46 -25.87 29.88
CA ASP A 410 23.57 -26.10 30.80
C ASP A 410 24.69 -25.11 30.45
N GLU A 411 24.99 -24.18 31.36
CA GLU A 411 25.96 -23.08 31.20
C GLU A 411 27.38 -23.58 30.81
N ASN A 412 27.67 -24.88 30.98
CA ASN A 412 28.97 -25.48 30.74
C ASN A 412 29.18 -26.05 29.32
N THR A 413 28.15 -26.10 28.47
CA THR A 413 28.20 -26.84 27.19
C THR A 413 28.14 -25.97 25.92
N ILE A 414 27.82 -24.67 26.05
CA ILE A 414 27.66 -23.77 24.90
C ILE A 414 28.58 -22.55 25.07
N PRO A 415 29.40 -22.17 24.08
CA PRO A 415 30.30 -21.03 24.19
C PRO A 415 29.53 -19.73 24.47
N THR A 416 29.82 -19.09 25.59
CA THR A 416 29.29 -17.77 25.96
C THR A 416 30.21 -16.67 25.42
N ARG A 417 29.61 -15.59 24.89
CA ARG A 417 30.36 -14.40 24.49
C ARG A 417 30.32 -13.40 25.65
N GLU A 418 31.49 -12.99 26.16
CA GLU A 418 31.55 -11.92 27.16
C GLU A 418 30.97 -10.63 26.59
N LEU A 419 29.97 -10.05 27.26
CA LEU A 419 29.46 -8.73 26.91
C LEU A 419 30.41 -7.65 27.45
N PRO A 420 30.51 -6.50 26.75
CA PRO A 420 31.21 -5.32 27.26
C PRO A 420 30.73 -4.97 28.68
N GLY A 421 31.68 -4.82 29.62
CA GLY A 421 31.39 -4.58 31.03
C GLY A 421 31.30 -5.83 31.91
N GLY A 422 31.75 -7.00 31.43
CA GLY A 422 31.88 -8.23 32.23
C GLY A 422 30.54 -8.89 32.58
N ARG A 423 29.48 -8.59 31.82
CA ARG A 423 28.16 -9.19 32.02
C ARG A 423 28.05 -10.50 31.23
N SER A 424 27.68 -11.58 31.92
CA SER A 424 27.13 -12.79 31.29
C SER A 424 25.61 -12.70 31.32
N VAL A 425 24.94 -13.20 30.27
CA VAL A 425 23.46 -13.27 30.25
C VAL A 425 23.05 -14.58 30.93
N SER A 426 22.71 -14.53 32.21
CA SER A 426 21.95 -15.59 32.87
C SER A 426 20.47 -15.21 32.89
N GLY A 427 19.62 -15.93 32.13
CA GLY A 427 18.20 -15.62 32.08
C GLY A 427 17.35 -16.59 31.27
N ASN A 428 16.26 -17.05 31.88
CA ASN A 428 15.31 -18.07 31.40
C ASN A 428 14.38 -17.63 30.23
N SER A 429 14.80 -16.76 29.33
CA SER A 429 14.02 -16.42 28.13
C SER A 429 14.92 -15.87 27.01
N LEU A 430 15.62 -16.75 26.31
CA LEU A 430 16.45 -16.38 25.16
C LEU A 430 15.69 -16.68 23.89
N GLN A 431 15.13 -15.68 23.19
CA GLN A 431 14.70 -15.88 21.79
C GLN A 431 15.95 -16.15 20.94
N ARG A 432 16.21 -17.43 20.64
CA ARG A 432 17.28 -17.82 19.73
C ARG A 432 16.68 -18.02 18.34
N GLY A 433 17.31 -17.41 17.33
CA GLY A 433 17.03 -17.72 15.94
C GLY A 433 17.70 -19.03 15.53
N MET A 434 17.02 -19.82 14.69
CA MET A 434 17.54 -21.02 14.04
C MET A 434 17.26 -20.93 12.54
N LEU A 435 18.15 -21.46 11.73
CA LEU A 435 17.93 -21.69 10.30
C LEU A 435 17.78 -23.19 10.06
N MET A 436 16.75 -23.59 9.32
CA MET A 436 16.67 -24.90 8.71
C MET A 436 17.13 -24.77 7.26
N VAL A 437 18.14 -25.55 6.90
CA VAL A 437 18.70 -25.62 5.56
C VAL A 437 18.19 -26.88 4.89
N PHE A 438 17.67 -26.73 3.69
CA PHE A 438 17.23 -27.79 2.81
C PHE A 438 18.15 -27.84 1.60
N HIS A 439 18.39 -29.04 1.11
CA HIS A 439 19.16 -29.31 -0.10
C HIS A 439 18.27 -30.04 -1.09
N LYS A 440 18.43 -29.77 -2.39
CA LYS A 440 17.73 -30.49 -3.45
C LYS A 440 18.49 -31.76 -3.81
N ASN A 441 17.85 -32.92 -3.69
CA ASN A 441 18.50 -34.19 -3.99
C ASN A 441 18.56 -34.48 -5.50
N GLU A 442 19.23 -35.58 -5.87
CA GLU A 442 19.40 -35.99 -7.28
C GLU A 442 18.08 -36.25 -8.02
N SER A 443 17.00 -36.56 -7.30
CA SER A 443 15.66 -36.75 -7.88
C SER A 443 14.88 -35.43 -8.03
N GLY A 444 15.50 -34.31 -7.64
CA GLY A 444 14.92 -32.98 -7.72
C GLY A 444 13.95 -32.62 -6.59
N LEU A 445 13.89 -33.43 -5.53
CA LEU A 445 13.07 -33.14 -4.35
C LEU A 445 13.89 -32.40 -3.31
N TRP A 446 13.28 -31.45 -2.61
CA TRP A 446 13.89 -30.81 -1.45
C TRP A 446 13.94 -31.81 -0.30
N GLU A 447 14.98 -31.74 0.52
CA GLU A 447 15.10 -32.52 1.76
C GLU A 447 15.79 -31.68 2.84
N HIS A 448 15.40 -31.89 4.09
CA HIS A 448 16.09 -31.26 5.22
C HIS A 448 17.55 -31.75 5.27
N HIS A 449 18.49 -30.80 5.41
CA HIS A 449 19.93 -31.07 5.32
C HIS A 449 20.70 -30.68 6.58
N GLN A 450 20.47 -29.47 7.11
CA GLN A 450 21.23 -28.94 8.24
C GLN A 450 20.41 -27.97 9.08
N ASN A 451 20.59 -27.99 10.40
CA ASN A 451 20.13 -26.92 11.29
C ASN A 451 21.33 -26.03 11.68
N ILE A 452 21.19 -24.72 11.50
CA ILE A 452 22.19 -23.72 11.87
C ILE A 452 21.65 -22.87 13.00
N PHE A 453 22.38 -22.84 14.10
CA PHE A 453 22.05 -22.01 15.25
C PHE A 453 22.90 -20.76 15.26
N ASN A 454 22.34 -19.66 15.78
CA ASN A 454 23.12 -18.47 16.04
C ASN A 454 24.33 -18.83 16.94
N PRO A 455 25.58 -18.59 16.49
CA PRO A 455 26.78 -18.96 17.23
C PRO A 455 26.99 -18.11 18.51
N TYR A 456 26.23 -17.02 18.70
CA TYR A 456 26.35 -16.12 19.84
C TYR A 456 25.08 -16.06 20.69
N ILE A 457 25.22 -16.31 22.00
CA ILE A 457 24.13 -16.19 22.97
C ILE A 457 24.00 -14.73 23.44
N SER A 458 23.04 -13.98 22.90
CA SER A 458 22.52 -12.78 23.55
C SER A 458 21.13 -12.43 23.03
N GLU A 459 20.35 -11.70 23.84
CA GLU A 459 19.01 -11.13 23.61
C GLU A 459 18.55 -11.05 22.14
N SER A 460 17.27 -11.36 21.85
CA SER A 460 16.58 -11.26 20.54
C SER A 460 17.31 -10.41 19.50
N ASN A 461 18.29 -11.01 18.81
CA ASN A 461 19.24 -10.28 17.99
C ASN A 461 18.86 -10.30 16.50
N HIS A 462 17.65 -10.79 16.18
CA HIS A 462 17.12 -10.84 14.82
C HIS A 462 17.99 -11.68 13.88
N PHE A 463 18.55 -12.79 14.40
CA PHE A 463 19.32 -13.74 13.61
C PHE A 463 18.45 -14.36 12.50
N GLY A 464 18.90 -14.23 11.25
CA GLY A 464 18.21 -14.77 10.07
C GLY A 464 17.15 -13.87 9.44
N ASP A 465 16.93 -12.64 9.95
CA ASP A 465 15.94 -11.69 9.39
C ASP A 465 16.18 -11.36 7.91
N GLY A 466 17.44 -11.42 7.50
CA GLY A 466 17.88 -11.32 6.11
C GLY A 466 18.92 -12.42 5.86
N ILE A 467 18.78 -13.09 4.72
CA ILE A 467 19.75 -14.04 4.20
C ILE A 467 20.01 -13.68 2.74
N ALA A 468 21.28 -13.66 2.36
CA ALA A 468 21.69 -13.40 0.99
C ALA A 468 22.82 -14.36 0.61
N PHE A 469 22.95 -14.68 -0.67
CA PHE A 469 23.95 -15.60 -1.20
C PHE A 469 24.82 -14.89 -2.23
N SER A 470 26.11 -15.19 -2.23
CA SER A 470 27.05 -14.72 -3.26
C SER A 470 28.16 -15.75 -3.40
N GLY A 471 28.18 -16.46 -4.54
CA GLY A 471 29.02 -17.64 -4.73
C GLY A 471 28.79 -18.70 -3.64
N ASP A 472 29.88 -19.19 -3.05
CA ASP A 472 29.85 -20.20 -1.97
C ASP A 472 29.59 -19.61 -0.56
N ASN A 473 29.19 -18.34 -0.49
CA ASN A 473 28.94 -17.65 0.78
C ASN A 473 27.46 -17.44 1.01
N MET A 474 27.02 -17.73 2.23
CA MET A 474 25.72 -17.36 2.77
C MET A 474 25.93 -16.30 3.86
N PHE A 475 25.27 -15.16 3.72
CA PHE A 475 25.29 -14.05 4.66
C PHE A 475 24.01 -14.08 5.48
N VAL A 476 24.14 -13.97 6.80
CA VAL A 476 23.00 -14.08 7.72
C VAL A 476 22.99 -12.90 8.67
N SER A 477 21.95 -12.09 8.59
CA SER A 477 21.76 -10.91 9.44
C SER A 477 21.58 -11.26 10.92
N ALA A 478 22.12 -10.43 11.80
CA ALA A 478 21.87 -10.43 13.25
C ALA A 478 21.83 -8.96 13.76
N ALA A 479 20.85 -8.21 13.26
CA ALA A 479 20.84 -6.74 13.30
C ALA A 479 20.74 -6.13 14.70
N ASN A 480 20.26 -6.88 15.70
CA ASN A 480 20.14 -6.41 17.07
C ASN A 480 21.30 -6.88 17.97
N THR A 481 22.37 -7.47 17.41
CA THR A 481 23.55 -7.87 18.17
C THR A 481 24.23 -6.66 18.85
N ARG A 482 24.54 -6.82 20.14
CA ARG A 482 25.32 -5.84 20.92
C ARG A 482 26.82 -5.95 20.60
N VAL A 483 27.41 -4.86 20.11
CA VAL A 483 28.87 -4.74 19.90
C VAL A 483 29.39 -3.51 20.64
N LYS A 484 30.34 -3.71 21.57
CA LYS A 484 31.05 -2.63 22.32
C LYS A 484 30.13 -1.55 22.95
N GLU A 485 29.08 -1.98 23.67
CA GLU A 485 28.06 -1.13 24.34
C GLU A 485 27.03 -0.44 23.43
N SER A 486 27.06 -0.69 22.12
CA SER A 486 26.04 -0.21 21.16
C SER A 486 25.27 -1.40 20.52
N HIS A 487 23.96 -1.26 20.31
CA HIS A 487 23.18 -2.20 19.48
C HIS A 487 23.45 -1.90 18.01
N SER A 488 24.67 -2.19 17.57
CA SER A 488 25.11 -1.82 16.23
C SER A 488 24.81 -2.86 15.17
N GLY A 489 24.52 -4.14 15.52
CA GLY A 489 24.22 -5.21 14.57
C GLY A 489 25.46 -5.86 13.93
N GLU A 490 25.32 -7.07 13.40
CA GLU A 490 26.34 -7.78 12.62
C GLU A 490 25.72 -8.65 11.52
N VAL A 491 26.52 -9.03 10.52
CA VAL A 491 26.15 -10.00 9.47
C VAL A 491 27.14 -11.15 9.52
N LEU A 492 26.65 -12.36 9.79
CA LEU A 492 27.44 -13.58 9.90
C LEU A 492 27.71 -14.16 8.51
N ILE A 493 28.90 -14.70 8.30
CA ILE A 493 29.33 -15.31 7.04
C ILE A 493 29.46 -16.80 7.25
N TYR A 494 28.74 -17.57 6.43
CA TYR A 494 28.86 -19.01 6.33
C TYR A 494 29.41 -19.37 4.96
N LYS A 495 30.31 -20.34 4.91
CA LYS A 495 30.87 -20.85 3.66
C LYS A 495 30.50 -22.31 3.50
N LEU A 496 30.06 -22.67 2.29
CA LEU A 496 29.83 -24.06 1.93
C LEU A 496 31.19 -24.77 1.87
N SER A 497 31.31 -25.85 2.64
CA SER A 497 32.52 -26.67 2.69
C SER A 497 32.40 -27.88 1.75
N ASN A 498 33.51 -28.55 1.49
CA ASN A 498 33.59 -29.74 0.64
C ASN A 498 32.77 -30.94 1.16
N ASP A 499 32.32 -30.89 2.43
CA ASP A 499 31.41 -31.87 3.03
C ASP A 499 29.93 -31.54 2.76
N ASN A 500 29.64 -30.53 1.93
CA ASN A 500 28.32 -29.99 1.65
C ASN A 500 27.60 -29.42 2.89
N TYR A 501 28.32 -29.02 3.93
CA TYR A 501 27.74 -28.31 5.07
C TYR A 501 28.15 -26.85 5.09
N TRP A 502 27.24 -25.99 5.57
CA TRP A 502 27.52 -24.57 5.78
C TRP A 502 28.23 -24.39 7.12
N HIS A 503 29.43 -23.81 7.09
CA HIS A 503 30.23 -23.56 8.29
C HIS A 503 30.46 -22.06 8.49
N HIS A 504 30.25 -21.60 9.72
CA HIS A 504 30.50 -20.21 10.10
C HIS A 504 31.99 -19.85 9.97
N GLN A 505 32.29 -18.82 9.18
CA GLN A 505 33.64 -18.34 8.91
C GLN A 505 33.97 -17.04 9.67
N GLY A 506 32.98 -16.20 9.94
CA GLY A 506 33.21 -14.89 10.56
C GLY A 506 32.00 -13.98 10.51
N ALA A 507 32.21 -12.69 10.72
CA ALA A 507 31.14 -11.69 10.74
C ALA A 507 31.61 -10.32 10.24
N LEU A 508 30.77 -9.66 9.45
CA LEU A 508 30.88 -8.24 9.11
C LEU A 508 30.26 -7.39 10.23
N LYS A 509 30.92 -6.28 10.56
CA LYS A 509 30.51 -5.35 11.62
C LYS A 509 30.66 -3.92 11.13
N ARG A 510 29.81 -3.03 11.62
CA ARG A 510 29.95 -1.59 11.35
C ARG A 510 31.26 -1.05 11.91
N GLU A 511 32.04 -0.37 11.08
CA GLU A 511 33.24 0.36 11.51
C GLU A 511 32.83 1.58 12.36
N ALA A 512 33.48 1.77 13.51
CA ALA A 512 33.14 2.88 14.40
C ALA A 512 33.62 4.22 13.80
N GLN A 513 32.71 5.00 13.24
CA GLN A 513 33.02 6.27 12.57
C GLN A 513 33.20 7.48 13.52
N VAL A 514 33.10 7.32 14.86
CA VAL A 514 33.20 8.46 15.79
C VAL A 514 33.94 8.11 17.08
N SER A 515 34.82 9.01 17.55
CA SER A 515 35.49 8.89 18.85
C SER A 515 34.46 8.79 19.99
N GLN A 516 34.73 7.95 21.00
CA GLN A 516 33.84 7.67 22.13
C GLN A 516 33.33 8.92 22.89
N ASN A 517 33.99 10.07 22.72
CA ASN A 517 33.67 11.30 23.43
C ASN A 517 32.46 12.08 22.86
N GLN A 518 32.08 11.88 21.59
CA GLN A 518 30.89 12.53 21.00
C GLN A 518 29.59 11.77 21.27
N LEU A 519 29.65 10.45 21.53
CA LEU A 519 28.48 9.64 21.90
C LEU A 519 27.94 9.98 23.29
N ARG A 520 28.77 10.55 24.18
CA ARG A 520 28.36 10.90 25.55
C ARG A 520 27.52 12.18 25.64
N SER A 521 27.58 13.09 24.66
CA SER A 521 26.83 14.36 24.71
C SER A 521 25.44 14.31 24.07
N GLN A 522 25.08 13.22 23.37
CA GLN A 522 23.76 13.04 22.76
C GLN A 522 22.89 11.98 23.44
N ASN A 523 23.38 11.33 24.50
CA ASN A 523 22.71 10.19 25.13
C ASN A 523 21.62 10.60 26.15
N ARG A 524 20.39 10.73 25.65
CA ARG A 524 19.17 10.29 26.36
C ARG A 524 18.27 9.51 25.39
N GLY A 525 18.69 8.30 25.05
CA GLY A 525 17.91 7.34 24.24
C GLY A 525 18.83 6.49 23.38
N HIS A 526 18.82 5.17 23.58
CA HIS A 526 19.70 4.23 22.88
C HIS A 526 19.45 4.24 21.35
N THR A 527 20.33 4.84 20.56
CA THR A 527 20.26 4.72 19.09
C THR A 527 20.72 3.32 18.66
N HIS A 528 19.78 2.50 18.20
CA HIS A 528 20.07 1.19 17.62
C HIS A 528 20.41 1.41 16.15
N VAL A 529 21.66 1.16 15.76
CA VAL A 529 22.11 1.40 14.38
C VAL A 529 21.61 0.31 13.42
N ARG A 530 21.32 -0.89 13.95
CA ARG A 530 20.73 -2.02 13.22
C ARG A 530 21.46 -2.37 11.91
N TYR A 531 22.78 -2.45 11.94
CA TYR A 531 23.58 -2.92 10.81
C TYR A 531 23.17 -4.34 10.42
N GLY A 532 22.84 -4.54 9.14
CA GLY A 532 22.36 -5.80 8.61
C GLY A 532 20.86 -6.04 8.79
N HIS A 533 20.04 -5.03 9.12
CA HIS A 533 18.58 -5.23 9.21
C HIS A 533 17.92 -5.55 7.86
N LYS A 534 18.59 -5.19 6.76
CA LYS A 534 18.32 -5.65 5.39
C LYS A 534 19.65 -5.93 4.72
N ILE A 535 19.69 -7.01 3.95
CA ILE A 535 20.83 -7.39 3.12
C ILE A 535 20.29 -7.88 1.78
N ALA A 536 21.07 -7.65 0.73
CA ALA A 536 20.82 -8.16 -0.62
C ALA A 536 22.17 -8.46 -1.27
N ALA A 537 22.23 -9.45 -2.15
CA ALA A 537 23.45 -9.80 -2.84
C ALA A 537 23.17 -10.21 -4.28
N ASP A 538 24.15 -9.95 -5.14
CA ASP A 538 24.25 -10.55 -6.47
C ASP A 538 25.48 -11.49 -6.50
N GLU A 539 25.87 -11.95 -7.70
CA GLU A 539 27.01 -12.86 -7.86
C GLU A 539 28.33 -12.34 -7.29
N ASN A 540 28.52 -11.01 -7.23
CA ASN A 540 29.82 -10.40 -6.93
C ASN A 540 29.78 -9.38 -5.79
N ARG A 541 28.61 -9.02 -5.27
CA ARG A 541 28.44 -7.96 -4.27
C ARG A 541 27.43 -8.32 -3.21
N LEU A 542 27.70 -7.82 -2.01
CA LEU A 542 26.78 -7.80 -0.88
C LEU A 542 26.51 -6.36 -0.48
N VAL A 543 25.24 -6.02 -0.36
CA VAL A 543 24.76 -4.76 0.19
C VAL A 543 24.21 -5.01 1.59
N VAL A 544 24.69 -4.22 2.55
CA VAL A 544 24.28 -4.31 3.96
C VAL A 544 23.74 -2.97 4.42
N ALA A 545 22.45 -2.92 4.75
CA ALA A 545 21.81 -1.71 5.23
C ALA A 545 21.99 -1.50 6.73
N ASP A 546 22.22 -0.25 7.14
CA ASP A 546 21.97 0.23 8.49
C ASP A 546 20.88 1.33 8.47
N ILE A 547 20.55 1.92 9.62
CA ILE A 547 19.50 2.97 9.67
C ILE A 547 19.86 4.26 8.90
N ASP A 548 21.14 4.47 8.57
CA ASP A 548 21.67 5.71 8.00
C ASP A 548 22.09 5.56 6.53
N GLY A 549 22.30 4.34 6.03
CA GLY A 549 22.87 4.10 4.71
C GLY A 549 23.11 2.64 4.32
N LEU A 550 23.87 2.47 3.24
CA LEU A 550 24.27 1.19 2.64
C LEU A 550 25.78 0.99 2.75
N HIS A 551 26.21 -0.17 3.24
CA HIS A 551 27.58 -0.65 3.16
C HIS A 551 27.67 -1.64 2.01
N ILE A 552 28.55 -1.39 1.05
CA ILE A 552 28.68 -2.21 -0.16
C ILE A 552 30.01 -2.94 -0.10
N TYR A 553 29.97 -4.24 -0.33
CA TYR A 553 31.12 -5.12 -0.30
C TYR A 553 31.21 -5.89 -1.61
N ALA A 554 32.43 -6.01 -2.13
CA ALA A 554 32.75 -6.98 -3.17
C ALA A 554 32.93 -8.36 -2.52
N SER A 555 32.35 -9.38 -3.13
CA SER A 555 32.54 -10.80 -2.82
C SER A 555 33.40 -11.44 -3.90
N ASN A 556 34.45 -12.13 -3.50
CA ASN A 556 35.28 -12.92 -4.41
C ASN A 556 35.80 -14.19 -3.70
N GLU A 557 36.56 -15.03 -4.43
CA GLU A 557 37.14 -16.26 -3.89
C GLU A 557 38.04 -16.02 -2.65
N GLU A 558 38.70 -14.85 -2.58
CA GLU A 558 39.59 -14.45 -1.48
C GLU A 558 38.83 -13.92 -0.25
N GLY A 559 37.54 -13.62 -0.38
CA GLY A 559 36.64 -13.22 0.71
C GLY A 559 35.87 -11.92 0.43
N MET A 560 35.46 -11.24 1.51
CA MET A 560 34.70 -9.99 1.44
C MET A 560 35.61 -8.78 1.59
N SER A 561 35.49 -7.81 0.69
CA SER A 561 36.19 -6.52 0.79
C SER A 561 35.20 -5.36 0.70
N LYS A 562 35.35 -4.35 1.56
CA LYS A 562 34.45 -3.19 1.57
C LYS A 562 34.78 -2.28 0.38
N GLU A 563 33.80 -2.04 -0.49
CA GLU A 563 33.90 -1.06 -1.57
C GLU A 563 33.65 0.35 -1.02
N THR A 564 32.50 0.58 -0.40
CA THR A 564 32.10 1.91 0.07
C THR A 564 31.02 1.87 1.17
N TYR A 565 30.76 3.02 1.75
CA TYR A 565 29.56 3.29 2.55
C TYR A 565 28.86 4.52 1.98
N LEU A 566 27.61 4.36 1.55
CA LEU A 566 26.77 5.43 1.04
C LEU A 566 25.77 5.81 2.13
N LYS A 567 25.82 7.05 2.59
CA LYS A 567 24.82 7.60 3.50
C LYS A 567 23.66 8.14 2.67
N PHE A 568 22.42 7.88 3.10
CA PHE A 568 21.25 8.44 2.43
C PHE A 568 21.18 9.95 2.59
N ASP A 569 20.80 10.62 1.50
CA ASP A 569 20.50 12.04 1.48
C ASP A 569 19.10 12.26 0.90
N PHE A 570 18.12 12.51 1.76
CA PHE A 570 16.74 12.73 1.34
C PHE A 570 16.46 14.18 0.91
N GLY A 571 17.49 15.05 0.83
CA GLY A 571 17.36 16.45 0.43
C GLY A 571 16.57 17.33 1.42
N GLU A 572 16.57 18.65 1.20
CA GLU A 572 15.44 19.49 1.62
C GLU A 572 14.45 19.52 0.44
N PRO A 573 13.13 19.38 0.66
CA PRO A 573 12.13 19.32 -0.38
C PRO A 573 12.18 20.60 -1.22
N ASP A 574 12.08 20.40 -2.53
CA ASP A 574 12.02 21.44 -3.53
C ASP A 574 10.68 22.21 -3.49
N ASP A 575 10.61 23.28 -4.28
CA ASP A 575 9.63 24.40 -4.22
C ASP A 575 8.15 24.03 -4.51
N SER A 576 7.74 22.75 -4.41
CA SER A 576 6.36 22.26 -4.59
C SER A 576 5.37 22.59 -3.43
N GLY A 577 5.78 23.43 -2.47
CA GLY A 577 4.82 24.22 -1.69
C GLY A 577 4.28 23.59 -0.40
N ILE A 578 4.96 22.61 0.19
CA ILE A 578 4.87 22.37 1.65
C ILE A 578 6.25 22.61 2.27
N SER A 579 6.45 23.82 2.81
CA SER A 579 7.69 24.18 3.46
C SER A 579 7.77 23.60 4.88
N PHE A 580 8.88 22.92 5.21
CA PHE A 580 9.24 22.54 6.59
C PHE A 580 9.31 23.74 7.57
N LYS A 581 9.27 24.98 7.08
CA LYS A 581 9.26 26.19 7.92
C LYS A 581 7.90 26.49 8.55
N ASP A 582 6.80 25.92 8.07
CA ASP A 582 5.45 26.20 8.58
C ASP A 582 5.03 25.35 9.79
N ILE A 583 5.90 24.45 10.27
CA ILE A 583 5.72 23.79 11.57
C ILE A 583 6.17 24.75 12.68
N GLU A 584 5.25 25.59 13.15
CA GLU A 584 5.47 26.55 14.24
C GLU A 584 5.88 25.89 15.58
N ASN A 585 5.72 24.57 15.71
CA ASN A 585 5.99 23.83 16.95
C ASN A 585 7.35 23.08 16.92
N PRO A 586 8.34 23.51 17.72
CA PRO A 586 9.65 22.84 17.81
C PRO A 586 9.59 21.39 18.33
N ARG A 587 8.51 20.97 19.02
CA ARG A 587 8.34 19.58 19.47
C ARG A 587 7.92 18.65 18.33
N GLN A 588 7.10 19.11 17.39
CA GLN A 588 6.74 18.33 16.20
C GLN A 588 7.90 18.23 15.20
N ARG A 589 8.70 19.29 15.10
CA ARG A 589 9.94 19.30 14.30
C ARG A 589 10.97 18.29 14.82
N ASN A 590 11.08 18.16 16.14
CA ASN A 590 11.94 17.15 16.75
C ASN A 590 11.29 15.75 16.74
N GLU A 591 9.97 15.59 16.83
CA GLU A 591 9.31 14.27 16.65
C GLU A 591 9.46 13.73 15.22
N PHE A 592 9.51 14.59 14.20
CA PHE A 592 9.73 14.23 12.78
C PHE A 592 11.21 13.91 12.47
N LEU A 593 12.16 14.61 13.10
CA LEU A 593 13.59 14.32 12.98
C LEU A 593 14.09 13.24 13.99
N SER A 594 13.27 12.87 14.98
CA SER A 594 13.63 11.85 15.99
C SER A 594 12.88 10.53 15.86
N SER A 595 12.04 10.31 14.86
CA SER A 595 11.51 8.98 14.57
C SER A 595 12.42 8.28 13.55
N THR A 596 13.52 7.71 14.04
CA THR A 596 14.37 6.75 13.30
C THR A 596 13.61 5.49 12.82
N SER A 597 12.27 5.46 12.93
CA SER A 597 11.38 4.38 12.47
C SER A 597 10.87 4.54 11.04
N ASP A 598 10.77 5.77 10.52
CA ASP A 598 10.04 6.04 9.26
C ASP A 598 10.98 6.00 8.04
N SER A 599 12.30 6.16 8.25
CA SER A 599 13.35 6.05 7.24
C SER A 599 14.05 4.69 7.20
N ILE A 600 13.45 3.65 7.81
CA ILE A 600 14.01 2.30 7.80
C ILE A 600 13.69 1.63 6.46
N ILE A 601 14.70 1.04 5.85
CA ILE A 601 14.54 0.25 4.62
C ILE A 601 13.62 -0.95 4.90
N THR A 602 12.57 -1.07 4.10
CA THR A 602 11.62 -2.18 4.17
C THR A 602 12.04 -3.33 3.27
N SER A 603 12.67 -3.05 2.13
CA SER A 603 13.18 -4.03 1.16
C SER A 603 14.37 -3.48 0.39
N LEU A 604 15.25 -4.37 -0.06
CA LEU A 604 16.51 -4.06 -0.72
C LEU A 604 16.74 -5.08 -1.83
N SER A 605 17.08 -4.62 -3.03
CA SER A 605 17.41 -5.46 -4.18
C SER A 605 18.64 -4.89 -4.89
N ILE A 606 19.49 -5.76 -5.43
CA ILE A 606 20.69 -5.39 -6.19
C ILE A 606 20.73 -6.21 -7.48
N ASP A 607 21.02 -5.53 -8.59
CA ASP A 607 21.28 -6.17 -9.87
C ASP A 607 22.42 -5.42 -10.59
N GLY A 608 23.62 -6.02 -10.56
CA GLY A 608 24.82 -5.50 -11.20
C GLY A 608 25.24 -4.13 -10.68
N ASN A 609 24.95 -3.09 -11.46
CA ASN A 609 25.34 -1.70 -11.17
C ASN A 609 24.22 -0.89 -10.51
N ARG A 610 23.11 -1.51 -10.10
CA ARG A 610 21.99 -0.81 -9.46
C ARG A 610 21.57 -1.46 -8.16
N ILE A 611 21.18 -0.62 -7.22
CA ILE A 611 20.56 -0.99 -5.95
C ILE A 611 19.26 -0.21 -5.82
N ALA A 612 18.18 -0.92 -5.49
CA ALA A 612 16.91 -0.32 -5.13
C ALA A 612 16.65 -0.53 -3.64
N ALA A 613 16.31 0.55 -2.94
CA ALA A 613 15.94 0.52 -1.53
C ALA A 613 14.51 1.04 -1.36
N GLY A 614 13.64 0.18 -0.84
CA GLY A 614 12.25 0.51 -0.52
C GLY A 614 12.11 1.11 0.87
N PHE A 615 11.28 2.16 0.99
CA PHE A 615 10.99 2.85 2.24
C PHE A 615 9.48 2.91 2.48
N GLY A 616 8.80 1.76 2.55
CA GLY A 616 7.34 1.66 2.62
C GLY A 616 6.65 2.24 3.87
N ASN A 617 7.40 2.77 4.84
CA ASN A 617 6.84 3.53 5.97
C ASN A 617 7.18 5.02 5.94
N PHE A 618 7.90 5.48 4.92
CA PHE A 618 8.32 6.86 4.83
C PHE A 618 7.15 7.80 4.57
N ASN A 619 7.25 9.02 5.08
CA ASN A 619 6.23 10.04 4.95
C ASN A 619 6.51 10.92 3.71
N TYR A 620 6.42 10.34 2.51
CA TYR A 620 6.68 11.05 1.25
C TYR A 620 5.49 11.96 0.88
N ASN A 621 4.44 11.44 0.25
CA ASN A 621 3.20 12.16 -0.09
C ASN A 621 2.14 12.14 1.03
N GLY A 622 2.59 12.01 2.29
CA GLY A 622 1.74 11.84 3.46
C GLY A 622 2.17 10.67 4.34
N LYS A 623 1.52 10.51 5.50
CA LYS A 623 1.95 9.54 6.53
C LYS A 623 2.01 8.11 5.99
N ARG A 624 3.16 7.45 6.07
CA ARG A 624 3.39 6.07 5.57
C ARG A 624 2.94 5.86 4.12
N SER A 625 3.05 6.90 3.29
CA SER A 625 2.80 6.82 1.84
C SER A 625 3.84 5.93 1.17
N GLY A 626 5.10 6.03 1.62
CA GLY A 626 6.22 5.23 1.15
C GLY A 626 6.93 5.83 -0.08
N ALA A 627 8.12 5.31 -0.38
CA ALA A 627 8.98 5.76 -1.48
C ALA A 627 10.01 4.68 -1.85
N VAL A 628 10.67 4.85 -3.00
CA VAL A 628 11.81 4.04 -3.43
C VAL A 628 13.00 4.95 -3.72
N MET A 629 14.20 4.50 -3.37
CA MET A 629 15.46 5.13 -3.70
C MET A 629 16.26 4.22 -4.63
N VAL A 630 16.92 4.81 -5.61
CA VAL A 630 17.82 4.12 -6.55
C VAL A 630 19.24 4.64 -6.35
N VAL A 631 20.18 3.70 -6.33
CA VAL A 631 21.62 3.95 -6.25
C VAL A 631 22.29 3.25 -7.42
N GLU A 632 23.10 3.97 -8.17
CA GLU A 632 23.78 3.45 -9.36
C GLU A 632 25.30 3.49 -9.20
N TYR A 633 25.97 2.54 -9.84
CA TYR A 633 27.42 2.45 -9.91
C TYR A 633 27.93 3.04 -11.23
N GLU A 634 28.46 4.25 -11.15
CA GLU A 634 28.99 4.98 -12.31
C GLU A 634 30.40 5.50 -12.05
N ALA A 635 31.24 5.46 -13.09
CA ALA A 635 32.62 5.96 -13.04
C ALA A 635 33.43 5.51 -11.81
N GLY A 636 33.19 4.29 -11.34
CA GLY A 636 33.88 3.69 -10.20
C GLY A 636 33.27 3.98 -8.82
N ASN A 637 32.14 4.69 -8.74
CA ASN A 637 31.51 5.08 -7.48
C ASN A 637 30.01 4.76 -7.45
N TRP A 638 29.52 4.38 -6.27
CA TRP A 638 28.09 4.30 -6.01
C TRP A 638 27.54 5.67 -5.65
N MET A 639 26.45 6.07 -6.31
CA MET A 639 25.80 7.37 -6.11
C MET A 639 24.29 7.18 -6.00
N GLN A 640 23.67 7.92 -5.07
CA GLN A 640 22.21 8.01 -5.01
C GLN A 640 21.75 8.88 -6.18
N THR A 641 21.00 8.32 -7.12
CA THR A 641 20.56 9.01 -8.35
C THR A 641 19.12 9.48 -8.24
N SER A 642 18.25 8.69 -7.59
CA SER A 642 16.82 8.97 -7.55
C SER A 642 16.17 8.61 -6.21
N TYR A 643 15.10 9.32 -5.86
CA TYR A 643 14.23 8.98 -4.74
C TYR A 643 12.81 9.53 -5.00
N PHE A 644 11.82 8.64 -5.14
CA PHE A 644 10.52 9.01 -5.68
C PHE A 644 9.37 8.08 -5.22
N ALA A 645 8.14 8.54 -5.46
CA ALA A 645 6.92 7.75 -5.43
C ALA A 645 5.93 8.30 -6.48
N PRO A 646 5.03 7.49 -7.05
CA PRO A 646 3.97 8.00 -7.92
C PRO A 646 3.09 9.03 -7.21
N GLU A 647 2.59 10.02 -7.97
CA GLU A 647 1.71 11.06 -7.44
C GLU A 647 0.40 10.48 -6.87
N GLU A 648 -0.07 9.38 -7.45
CA GLU A 648 -1.27 8.67 -7.02
C GLU A 648 -1.17 7.98 -5.65
N ILE A 649 0.05 7.84 -5.10
CA ILE A 649 0.29 7.25 -3.78
C ILE A 649 -0.23 8.17 -2.68
N GLN A 650 -1.17 7.65 -1.90
CA GLN A 650 -1.78 8.36 -0.78
C GLN A 650 -1.24 7.90 0.58
N GLU A 651 -1.70 8.57 1.64
CA GLU A 651 -1.44 8.17 3.02
C GLU A 651 -1.66 6.66 3.23
N SER A 652 -0.71 6.02 3.93
CA SER A 652 -0.73 4.60 4.28
C SER A 652 -0.77 3.61 3.11
N ASN A 653 -0.48 4.04 1.87
CA ASN A 653 -0.40 3.11 0.72
C ASN A 653 0.84 2.23 0.77
N GLN A 654 1.89 2.68 1.48
CA GLN A 654 3.13 1.97 1.74
C GLN A 654 3.90 1.56 0.48
N PHE A 655 3.98 2.46 -0.50
CA PHE A 655 4.76 2.29 -1.72
C PHE A 655 6.24 2.03 -1.41
N GLY A 656 6.85 1.10 -2.14
CA GLY A 656 8.21 0.63 -1.88
C GLY A 656 8.29 -0.27 -0.64
N MET A 657 7.21 -0.95 -0.22
CA MET A 657 7.34 -1.96 0.83
C MET A 657 8.33 -3.04 0.40
N ASN A 658 8.07 -3.63 -0.77
CA ASN A 658 8.96 -4.56 -1.45
C ASN A 658 9.42 -3.96 -2.77
N VAL A 659 10.70 -4.13 -3.06
CA VAL A 659 11.32 -3.74 -4.32
C VAL A 659 12.08 -4.92 -4.91
N GLU A 660 12.04 -5.07 -6.23
CA GLU A 660 12.87 -6.02 -6.96
C GLU A 660 13.47 -5.35 -8.20
N LEU A 661 14.71 -5.71 -8.53
CA LEU A 661 15.39 -5.27 -9.75
C LEU A 661 15.56 -6.45 -10.71
N ARG A 662 15.39 -6.17 -12.00
CA ARG A 662 15.78 -7.08 -13.08
C ARG A 662 16.12 -6.31 -14.34
N GLY A 663 17.38 -6.32 -14.72
CA GLY A 663 17.90 -5.47 -15.79
C GLY A 663 17.57 -4.01 -15.50
N ASN A 664 16.91 -3.34 -16.45
CA ASN A 664 16.47 -1.93 -16.33
C ASN A 664 15.15 -1.74 -15.59
N GLN A 665 14.47 -2.80 -15.18
CA GLN A 665 13.15 -2.68 -14.56
C GLN A 665 13.25 -2.69 -13.03
N LEU A 666 12.51 -1.77 -12.41
CA LEU A 666 12.30 -1.71 -10.97
C LEU A 666 10.84 -2.03 -10.66
N PHE A 667 10.61 -3.07 -9.88
CA PHE A 667 9.29 -3.46 -9.39
C PHE A 667 9.13 -2.93 -7.98
N ALA A 668 8.04 -2.21 -7.69
CA ALA A 668 7.79 -1.64 -6.37
C ALA A 668 6.33 -1.80 -5.94
N SER A 669 6.12 -2.43 -4.79
CA SER A 669 4.78 -2.67 -4.26
C SER A 669 4.25 -1.53 -3.41
N ALA A 670 2.95 -1.27 -3.52
CA ALA A 670 2.15 -0.47 -2.60
C ALA A 670 1.02 -1.34 -2.04
N HIS A 671 1.37 -2.31 -1.18
CA HIS A 671 0.45 -3.38 -0.77
C HIS A 671 -0.77 -2.91 0.06
N HIS A 672 -0.83 -1.64 0.46
CA HIS A 672 -2.01 -1.05 1.10
C HIS A 672 -2.75 -0.03 0.22
N MET A 673 -2.30 0.18 -1.01
CA MET A 673 -3.07 0.92 -2.01
C MET A 673 -4.42 0.25 -2.22
N GLY A 674 -5.48 1.04 -2.39
CA GLY A 674 -6.79 0.49 -2.76
C GLY A 674 -7.01 0.51 -4.26
N THR A 675 -7.59 -0.55 -4.79
CA THR A 675 -7.97 -0.69 -6.21
C THR A 675 -9.49 -0.82 -6.32
N SER A 676 -9.98 -1.26 -7.49
CA SER A 676 -11.38 -1.64 -7.64
C SER A 676 -11.77 -2.83 -6.75
N LEU A 677 -10.85 -3.67 -6.29
CA LEU A 677 -11.21 -4.78 -5.40
C LEU A 677 -11.59 -4.29 -4.01
N GLY A 678 -10.96 -3.22 -3.53
CA GLY A 678 -11.30 -2.54 -2.30
C GLY A 678 -10.13 -1.78 -1.66
N PRO A 679 -10.36 -1.18 -0.48
CA PRO A 679 -9.29 -0.53 0.26
C PRO A 679 -8.24 -1.56 0.70
N HIS A 680 -6.97 -1.30 0.41
CA HIS A 680 -5.84 -2.18 0.72
C HIS A 680 -5.78 -3.50 -0.07
N SER A 681 -6.34 -3.53 -1.28
CA SER A 681 -6.14 -4.65 -2.21
C SER A 681 -4.67 -4.81 -2.62
N GLY A 682 -3.88 -3.72 -2.60
CA GLY A 682 -2.49 -3.70 -3.04
C GLY A 682 -2.34 -3.54 -4.56
N GLY A 683 -1.14 -3.15 -4.96
CA GLY A 683 -0.72 -2.98 -6.35
C GLY A 683 0.80 -2.95 -6.46
N ILE A 684 1.33 -3.25 -7.65
CA ILE A 684 2.77 -3.28 -7.94
C ILE A 684 3.02 -2.40 -9.15
N TYR A 685 3.91 -1.43 -9.01
CA TYR A 685 4.36 -0.59 -10.10
C TYR A 685 5.62 -1.17 -10.71
N ILE A 686 5.79 -0.95 -12.00
CA ILE A 686 7.00 -1.27 -12.74
C ILE A 686 7.51 0.05 -13.29
N PHE A 687 8.76 0.36 -12.99
CA PHE A 687 9.43 1.55 -13.46
C PHE A 687 10.60 1.18 -14.34
N GLU A 688 10.88 2.06 -15.28
CA GLU A 688 12.08 2.03 -16.09
C GLU A 688 12.76 3.41 -16.04
N PRO A 689 14.10 3.44 -16.09
CA PRO A 689 14.85 4.68 -16.04
C PRO A 689 14.69 5.44 -17.37
N LEU A 690 14.64 6.75 -17.26
CA LEU A 690 14.70 7.72 -18.34
C LEU A 690 16.03 8.49 -18.28
N GLU A 691 16.26 9.39 -19.23
CA GLU A 691 17.36 10.37 -19.12
C GLU A 691 17.28 11.20 -17.82
N ASN A 692 18.46 11.62 -17.33
CA ASN A 692 18.63 12.44 -16.12
C ASN A 692 18.12 11.81 -14.82
N ASP A 693 18.32 10.51 -14.62
CA ASP A 693 17.99 9.79 -13.38
C ASP A 693 16.49 9.81 -13.01
N LEU A 694 15.61 10.09 -13.96
CA LEU A 694 14.16 10.05 -13.75
C LEU A 694 13.65 8.61 -13.94
N TRP A 695 12.71 8.17 -13.10
CA TRP A 695 12.05 6.88 -13.25
C TRP A 695 10.57 7.08 -13.56
N VAL A 696 10.09 6.42 -14.62
CA VAL A 696 8.69 6.52 -15.05
C VAL A 696 8.00 5.18 -14.86
N SER A 697 6.76 5.22 -14.36
CA SER A 697 5.95 4.01 -14.27
C SER A 697 5.56 3.58 -15.68
N THR A 698 5.91 2.35 -16.07
CA THR A 698 5.61 1.77 -17.39
C THR A 698 4.50 0.73 -17.33
N ALA A 699 4.21 0.19 -16.14
CA ALA A 699 3.09 -0.72 -15.92
C ALA A 699 2.63 -0.73 -14.46
N PHE A 700 1.38 -1.14 -14.25
CA PHE A 700 0.78 -1.32 -12.93
C PHE A 700 0.08 -2.68 -12.84
N LEU A 701 0.45 -3.52 -11.88
CA LEU A 701 -0.14 -4.82 -11.64
C LEU A 701 -1.14 -4.74 -10.48
N ARG A 702 -2.35 -5.27 -10.68
CA ARG A 702 -3.38 -5.37 -9.66
C ARG A 702 -4.12 -6.69 -9.78
N ALA A 703 -4.64 -7.17 -8.66
CA ALA A 703 -5.58 -8.29 -8.67
C ALA A 703 -6.91 -7.83 -9.26
N GLU A 704 -7.47 -8.63 -10.15
CA GLU A 704 -8.79 -8.42 -10.77
C GLU A 704 -9.86 -9.22 -10.06
N ASN A 705 -9.48 -10.39 -9.55
CA ASN A 705 -10.34 -11.30 -8.84
C ASN A 705 -9.89 -11.39 -7.38
N MET A 706 -10.85 -11.43 -6.46
CA MET A 706 -10.58 -11.70 -5.05
C MET A 706 -9.91 -13.07 -4.90
N ILE A 707 -9.12 -13.24 -3.83
CA ILE A 707 -8.57 -14.53 -3.43
C ILE A 707 -9.66 -15.61 -3.48
N ASN A 708 -9.45 -16.64 -4.29
CA ASN A 708 -10.34 -17.79 -4.37
C ASN A 708 -10.01 -18.75 -3.22
N ASN A 709 -10.94 -18.86 -2.26
CA ASN A 709 -10.88 -19.82 -1.17
C ASN A 709 -12.08 -20.78 -1.25
N PRO A 710 -11.89 -22.04 -1.70
CA PRO A 710 -12.96 -23.03 -1.85
C PRO A 710 -13.74 -23.29 -0.56
N ALA A 711 -13.06 -23.16 0.58
CA ALA A 711 -13.64 -23.41 1.89
C ALA A 711 -14.52 -22.25 2.41
N ASN A 712 -14.45 -21.09 1.76
CA ASN A 712 -15.22 -19.92 2.15
C ASN A 712 -15.59 -19.06 0.92
N PRO A 713 -16.61 -19.48 0.16
CA PRO A 713 -16.99 -18.84 -1.10
C PRO A 713 -17.71 -17.49 -0.90
N GLU A 714 -17.96 -17.06 0.33
CA GLU A 714 -18.68 -15.81 0.65
C GLU A 714 -17.68 -14.64 0.79
N PRO A 715 -17.59 -13.71 -0.19
CA PRO A 715 -16.74 -12.54 -0.07
C PRO A 715 -17.31 -11.59 0.99
N ILE A 716 -16.85 -11.71 2.23
CA ILE A 716 -17.21 -10.75 3.28
C ILE A 716 -16.31 -9.52 3.14
N GLY A 717 -16.88 -8.55 2.41
CA GLY A 717 -16.34 -7.26 2.03
C GLY A 717 -15.23 -6.70 2.90
N ARG A 718 -14.06 -6.60 2.26
CA ARG A 718 -13.17 -5.43 2.35
C ARG A 718 -12.17 -5.33 1.19
N GLY A 719 -12.06 -6.33 0.31
CA GLY A 719 -11.23 -6.20 -0.88
C GLY A 719 -9.77 -5.94 -0.56
N ALA A 720 -9.29 -6.54 0.53
CA ALA A 720 -8.01 -6.22 1.13
C ALA A 720 -7.12 -7.45 1.01
N GLU A 721 -6.68 -7.69 -0.23
CA GLU A 721 -5.82 -8.81 -0.64
C GLU A 721 -4.37 -8.60 -0.17
N ASN A 722 -3.96 -7.33 -0.04
CA ASN A 722 -2.58 -6.94 0.22
C ASN A 722 -1.59 -7.48 -0.83
N LEU A 723 -1.96 -7.40 -2.11
CA LEU A 723 -1.09 -7.78 -3.22
C LEU A 723 0.26 -7.05 -3.17
N GLY A 724 1.34 -7.79 -3.37
CA GLY A 724 2.70 -7.26 -3.31
C GLY A 724 3.27 -7.23 -1.89
N PHE A 725 2.62 -7.89 -0.93
CA PHE A 725 3.15 -8.06 0.42
C PHE A 725 4.49 -8.79 0.42
N ASP A 726 4.68 -9.68 -0.55
CA ASP A 726 5.97 -10.19 -0.98
C ASP A 726 5.94 -10.33 -2.51
N MET A 727 7.09 -10.34 -3.16
CA MET A 727 7.21 -10.44 -4.62
C MET A 727 8.38 -11.33 -4.99
N LEU A 728 8.24 -12.06 -6.09
CA LEU A 728 9.30 -12.88 -6.64
C LEU A 728 9.27 -12.82 -8.16
N LEU A 729 10.40 -12.49 -8.76
CA LEU A 729 10.61 -12.58 -10.21
C LEU A 729 11.06 -14.00 -10.56
N LEU A 730 10.31 -14.68 -11.41
CA LEU A 730 10.55 -16.07 -11.80
C LEU A 730 10.54 -16.18 -13.33
N ASP A 731 11.72 -16.24 -13.95
CA ASP A 731 11.93 -16.23 -15.41
C ASP A 731 11.10 -15.16 -16.16
N ASP A 732 9.90 -15.53 -16.63
CA ASP A 732 8.98 -14.72 -17.42
C ASP A 732 7.78 -14.15 -16.62
N LYS A 733 7.66 -14.48 -15.34
CA LYS A 733 6.49 -14.14 -14.49
C LYS A 733 6.89 -13.46 -13.20
N LEU A 734 6.00 -12.60 -12.73
CA LEU A 734 6.05 -12.08 -11.37
C LEU A 734 5.03 -12.84 -10.53
N LEU A 735 5.49 -13.39 -9.41
CA LEU A 735 4.64 -13.93 -8.36
C LEU A 735 4.44 -12.87 -7.28
N ALA A 736 3.20 -12.56 -6.96
CA ALA A 736 2.83 -11.55 -5.97
C ALA A 736 2.10 -12.19 -4.80
N GLY A 737 2.72 -12.14 -3.63
CA GLY A 737 2.13 -12.54 -2.37
C GLY A 737 0.99 -11.61 -1.96
N ALA A 738 -0.14 -12.20 -1.56
CA ALA A 738 -1.34 -11.50 -1.13
C ALA A 738 -1.93 -12.21 0.10
N PRO A 739 -1.38 -12.03 1.31
CA PRO A 739 -1.80 -12.75 2.51
C PRO A 739 -3.20 -12.33 3.02
N GLY A 740 -3.79 -11.26 2.47
CA GLY A 740 -5.02 -10.66 2.95
C GLY A 740 -4.90 -10.04 4.36
N LEU A 741 -6.01 -9.51 4.90
CA LEU A 741 -6.07 -8.92 6.25
C LEU A 741 -5.98 -9.97 7.36
N TYR A 742 -4.82 -10.59 7.51
CA TYR A 742 -4.50 -11.64 8.48
C TYR A 742 -4.72 -11.24 9.96
N ASN A 743 -4.67 -9.94 10.30
CA ASN A 743 -4.65 -9.44 11.68
C ASN A 743 -5.95 -8.76 12.19
N ARG A 744 -7.06 -8.74 11.44
CA ARG A 744 -8.30 -8.03 11.87
C ARG A 744 -9.57 -8.87 11.70
N SER A 745 -10.16 -9.27 12.84
CA SER A 745 -11.41 -10.08 12.90
C SER A 745 -11.22 -11.45 12.21
N PRO A 746 -12.15 -12.42 12.26
CA PRO A 746 -11.92 -13.70 11.59
C PRO A 746 -11.86 -13.46 10.08
N ALA A 747 -10.65 -13.25 9.57
CA ALA A 747 -10.37 -13.01 8.18
C ALA A 747 -10.61 -14.31 7.44
N LYS A 748 -11.49 -14.23 6.45
CA LYS A 748 -12.10 -15.36 5.78
C LYS A 748 -11.36 -15.77 4.49
N ASN A 749 -10.39 -14.97 4.06
CA ASN A 749 -9.52 -15.20 2.91
C ASN A 749 -8.13 -15.53 3.44
N TYR A 750 -7.68 -16.77 3.24
CA TYR A 750 -6.45 -17.31 3.83
C TYR A 750 -5.28 -17.16 2.85
N GLY A 751 -4.92 -15.91 2.55
CA GLY A 751 -3.80 -15.56 1.66
C GLY A 751 -3.88 -16.15 0.25
N GLY A 752 -2.96 -15.77 -0.63
CA GLY A 752 -2.90 -16.23 -2.01
C GLY A 752 -1.62 -15.75 -2.67
N ILE A 753 -1.32 -16.33 -3.83
CA ILE A 753 -0.21 -15.90 -4.68
C ILE A 753 -0.77 -15.67 -6.08
N TYR A 754 -0.65 -14.45 -6.54
CA TYR A 754 -1.09 -14.04 -7.87
C TYR A 754 0.08 -14.14 -8.85
N THR A 755 -0.25 -14.40 -10.11
CA THR A 755 0.72 -14.51 -11.20
C THR A 755 0.44 -13.45 -12.24
N PHE A 756 1.49 -12.76 -12.65
CA PHE A 756 1.46 -11.73 -13.68
C PHE A 756 2.51 -12.02 -14.75
N PRO A 757 2.25 -11.67 -16.01
CA PRO A 757 3.34 -11.61 -16.98
C PRO A 757 4.29 -10.52 -16.51
N ILE A 758 5.59 -10.69 -16.73
CA ILE A 758 6.47 -9.54 -16.60
C ILE A 758 6.40 -8.75 -17.90
N PRO A 759 5.90 -7.50 -17.89
CA PRO A 759 5.90 -6.66 -19.08
C PRO A 759 7.31 -6.55 -19.64
N ARG A 760 7.43 -6.64 -20.97
CA ARG A 760 8.68 -6.28 -21.65
C ARG A 760 9.00 -4.81 -21.39
N SER A 761 10.26 -4.44 -21.60
CA SER A 761 10.62 -3.04 -21.46
C SER A 761 9.74 -2.18 -22.37
N ALA A 762 9.17 -1.12 -21.80
CA ALA A 762 8.37 -0.17 -22.57
C ALA A 762 9.23 0.66 -23.54
N PHE A 763 10.55 0.49 -23.53
CA PHE A 763 11.49 1.11 -24.47
C PHE A 763 12.03 0.13 -25.53
N GLU A 764 11.56 -1.12 -25.56
CA GLU A 764 11.92 -2.13 -26.57
C GLU A 764 10.96 -2.10 -27.77
N LEU A 765 11.47 -1.93 -28.99
CA LEU A 765 10.66 -1.86 -30.22
C LEU A 765 10.31 -3.25 -30.77
N GLN A 766 9.04 -3.45 -31.16
CA GLN A 766 8.56 -4.76 -31.64
C GLN A 766 8.59 -4.88 -33.16
N LYS A 767 9.06 -6.03 -33.67
CA LYS A 767 8.94 -6.38 -35.09
C LYS A 767 7.48 -6.66 -35.43
N GLN A 768 6.92 -5.95 -36.40
CA GLN A 768 5.56 -6.15 -36.89
C GLN A 768 5.43 -7.41 -37.77
N ASN A 769 4.28 -8.09 -37.68
CA ASN A 769 3.92 -9.18 -38.58
C ASN A 769 3.60 -8.66 -40.00
N ALA A 770 4.01 -9.41 -41.03
CA ALA A 770 3.88 -9.02 -42.43
C ALA A 770 2.42 -8.73 -42.90
N GLU A 771 1.42 -9.37 -42.28
CA GLU A 771 -0.01 -9.12 -42.57
C GLU A 771 -0.54 -7.83 -41.90
N ALA A 772 0.05 -7.39 -40.78
CA ALA A 772 -0.34 -6.16 -40.06
C ALA A 772 0.09 -4.88 -40.79
N VAL A 773 1.12 -4.98 -41.63
CA VAL A 773 1.62 -3.88 -42.47
C VAL A 773 0.55 -3.42 -43.48
N ALA A 774 -0.40 -4.28 -43.85
CA ALA A 774 -1.41 -4.01 -44.88
C ALA A 774 -2.70 -3.35 -44.36
N GLU A 775 -3.01 -3.40 -43.06
CA GLU A 775 -4.27 -2.84 -42.51
C GLU A 775 -4.11 -1.72 -41.46
N THR A 776 -2.91 -1.47 -40.89
CA THR A 776 -2.76 -0.47 -39.82
C THR A 776 -1.38 0.22 -39.77
N GLY A 777 -0.71 0.42 -40.92
CA GLY A 777 0.67 0.95 -40.98
C GLY A 777 0.85 2.47 -40.80
N ILE A 778 -0.08 3.20 -40.15
CA ILE A 778 0.03 4.65 -39.92
C ILE A 778 -0.17 4.91 -38.42
N VAL A 779 0.93 4.96 -37.66
CA VAL A 779 0.93 5.35 -36.25
C VAL A 779 0.98 6.87 -36.16
N SER A 780 -0.08 7.59 -35.79
CA SER A 780 0.03 9.04 -35.55
C SER A 780 0.84 9.31 -34.29
N VAL A 781 2.04 9.89 -34.42
CA VAL A 781 2.81 10.42 -33.29
C VAL A 781 2.24 11.78 -32.93
N GLU A 782 1.35 11.85 -31.94
CA GLU A 782 0.98 13.09 -31.26
C GLU A 782 0.73 12.89 -29.75
N PRO A 783 1.34 13.68 -28.84
CA PRO A 783 2.47 14.62 -29.02
C PRO A 783 3.78 14.20 -28.31
N ASN A 784 4.89 14.58 -28.97
CA ASN A 784 6.32 14.49 -28.57
C ASN A 784 6.69 15.54 -27.48
N PRO A 785 7.73 15.37 -26.63
CA PRO A 785 8.75 14.32 -26.66
C PRO A 785 8.29 12.95 -26.14
N ALA A 786 8.53 11.90 -26.91
CA ALA A 786 8.85 10.58 -26.35
C ALA A 786 10.35 10.62 -26.00
N PHE A 787 10.68 10.66 -24.71
CA PHE A 787 12.03 10.32 -24.23
C PHE A 787 12.20 8.78 -24.30
N SER A 788 13.38 8.16 -24.29
CA SER A 788 14.78 8.51 -24.60
C SER A 788 15.50 7.16 -24.78
N ILE A 789 16.14 6.92 -25.93
CA ILE A 789 16.72 5.63 -26.33
C ILE A 789 15.69 4.50 -26.41
N SER A 790 15.18 4.24 -27.61
CA SER A 790 14.51 2.96 -27.87
C SER A 790 15.54 1.92 -28.30
N GLU A 791 15.49 0.73 -27.73
CA GLU A 791 16.32 -0.38 -28.20
C GLU A 791 15.55 -1.18 -29.25
N ILE A 792 16.21 -1.46 -30.37
CA ILE A 792 15.76 -2.45 -31.32
C ILE A 792 16.64 -3.69 -31.19
N GLN A 793 16.01 -4.84 -30.98
CA GLN A 793 16.65 -6.14 -31.09
C GLN A 793 16.27 -6.79 -32.42
N PHE A 794 17.27 -7.27 -33.16
CA PHE A 794 17.05 -7.97 -34.42
C PHE A 794 18.07 -9.07 -34.65
N GLU A 795 17.65 -10.12 -35.34
CA GLU A 795 18.52 -11.24 -35.72
C GLU A 795 18.88 -11.17 -37.20
N ILE A 796 20.15 -11.44 -37.47
CA ILE A 796 20.67 -11.65 -38.82
C ILE A 796 20.93 -13.15 -38.96
N GLU A 797 20.14 -13.81 -39.79
CA GLU A 797 20.21 -15.27 -39.99
C GLU A 797 21.42 -15.68 -40.84
N GLU A 798 21.75 -14.86 -41.85
CA GLU A 798 22.89 -15.03 -42.75
C GLU A 798 23.60 -13.69 -42.95
N GLU A 799 24.92 -13.74 -43.15
CA GLU A 799 25.74 -12.54 -43.36
C GLU A 799 25.16 -11.70 -44.51
N SER A 800 24.76 -10.47 -44.22
CA SER A 800 24.07 -9.59 -45.17
C SER A 800 24.41 -8.12 -44.95
N GLU A 801 24.24 -7.32 -46.00
CA GLU A 801 24.24 -5.87 -45.91
C GLU A 801 22.97 -5.41 -45.21
N VAL A 802 23.13 -4.70 -44.08
CA VAL A 802 22.03 -4.24 -43.23
C VAL A 802 21.95 -2.72 -43.27
N SER A 803 20.76 -2.20 -43.54
CA SER A 803 20.41 -0.79 -43.37
C SER A 803 19.25 -0.66 -42.40
N LEU A 804 19.33 0.30 -41.49
CA LEU A 804 18.26 0.61 -40.55
C LEU A 804 17.94 2.09 -40.65
N PHE A 805 16.69 2.42 -40.94
CA PHE A 805 16.27 3.79 -41.19
C PHE A 805 14.82 4.04 -40.80
N LEU A 806 14.53 5.29 -40.45
CA LEU A 806 13.20 5.80 -40.18
C LEU A 806 12.62 6.40 -41.46
N VAL A 807 11.41 6.01 -41.83
CA VAL A 807 10.64 6.66 -42.89
C VAL A 807 9.44 7.39 -42.30
N ASP A 808 9.02 8.47 -42.94
CA ASP A 808 7.79 9.19 -42.59
C ASP A 808 6.56 8.58 -43.28
N SER A 809 5.39 9.20 -43.04
CA SER A 809 4.10 8.79 -43.61
C SER A 809 4.02 8.84 -45.14
N SER A 810 4.95 9.54 -45.80
CA SER A 810 5.07 9.61 -47.25
C SER A 810 6.01 8.53 -47.82
N GLY A 811 6.71 7.80 -46.94
CA GLY A 811 7.72 6.80 -47.30
C GLY A 811 9.10 7.40 -47.59
N GLU A 812 9.31 8.70 -47.32
CA GLU A 812 10.62 9.33 -47.44
C GLU A 812 11.47 9.03 -46.20
N THR A 813 12.74 8.67 -46.41
CA THR A 813 13.66 8.39 -45.31
C THR A 813 13.99 9.66 -44.56
N PHE A 814 13.59 9.71 -43.29
CA PHE A 814 13.87 10.81 -42.37
C PHE A 814 15.27 10.71 -41.76
N GLN A 815 15.68 9.52 -41.31
CA GLN A 815 16.94 9.30 -40.61
C GLN A 815 17.50 7.89 -40.86
N HIS A 816 18.81 7.77 -41.02
CA HIS A 816 19.52 6.48 -41.05
C HIS A 816 20.24 6.24 -39.72
N PHE A 817 19.99 5.08 -39.12
CA PHE A 817 20.68 4.61 -37.91
C PHE A 817 21.82 3.65 -38.28
N ILE A 818 21.62 2.83 -39.31
CA ILE A 818 22.67 2.05 -39.96
C ILE A 818 22.60 2.35 -41.45
N GLY A 819 23.68 2.90 -42.01
CA GLY A 819 23.84 3.05 -43.46
C GLY A 819 24.65 1.87 -44.01
N SER A 820 23.99 0.97 -44.76
CA SER A 820 24.51 -0.25 -45.42
C SER A 820 25.83 -0.76 -44.83
N LYS A 821 25.71 -1.65 -43.84
CA LYS A 821 26.85 -2.27 -43.17
C LYS A 821 26.72 -3.79 -43.23
N PRO A 822 27.78 -4.52 -43.61
CA PRO A 822 27.76 -5.98 -43.56
C PRO A 822 27.76 -6.42 -42.09
N LEU A 823 26.75 -7.20 -41.71
CA LEU A 823 26.63 -7.83 -40.39
C LEU A 823 26.62 -9.35 -40.58
N GLY A 824 27.38 -10.05 -39.73
CA GLY A 824 27.43 -11.51 -39.71
C GLY A 824 26.19 -12.13 -39.05
N ARG A 825 26.10 -13.45 -39.06
CA ARG A 825 25.03 -14.16 -38.36
C ARG A 825 25.09 -13.89 -36.85
N GLY A 826 23.97 -13.48 -36.26
CA GLY A 826 23.86 -13.25 -34.82
C GLY A 826 22.68 -12.35 -34.43
N SER A 827 22.49 -12.19 -33.12
CA SER A 827 21.50 -11.27 -32.55
C SER A 827 22.18 -9.93 -32.23
N TYR A 828 21.52 -8.84 -32.59
CA TYR A 828 22.01 -7.48 -32.47
C TYR A 828 21.04 -6.63 -31.66
N THR A 829 21.59 -5.80 -30.77
CA THR A 829 20.84 -4.76 -30.05
C THR A 829 21.41 -3.40 -30.45
N LEU A 830 20.53 -2.46 -30.79
CA LEU A 830 20.91 -1.11 -31.16
C LEU A 830 20.03 -0.09 -30.42
N GLY A 831 20.67 0.86 -29.73
CA GLY A 831 19.99 2.03 -29.19
C GLY A 831 19.69 3.05 -30.29
N LEU A 832 18.47 3.59 -30.30
CA LEU A 832 17.98 4.57 -31.25
C LEU A 832 17.68 5.88 -30.55
N ASP A 833 18.32 6.96 -31.01
CA ASP A 833 17.98 8.32 -30.60
C ASP A 833 16.82 8.83 -31.45
N LEU A 834 15.64 8.95 -30.83
CA LEU A 834 14.40 9.42 -31.44
C LEU A 834 13.98 10.82 -30.95
N LEU A 835 14.82 11.52 -30.19
CA LEU A 835 14.49 12.82 -29.59
C LEU A 835 14.05 13.88 -30.62
N ASN A 836 14.54 13.78 -31.86
CA ASN A 836 14.34 14.77 -32.91
C ASN A 836 13.35 14.34 -33.99
N VAL A 837 12.59 13.26 -33.79
CA VAL A 837 11.57 12.82 -34.76
C VAL A 837 10.36 13.78 -34.71
N PRO A 838 9.95 14.38 -35.85
CA PRO A 838 8.84 15.33 -35.89
C PRO A 838 7.49 14.65 -35.61
N PRO A 839 6.45 15.41 -35.21
CA PRO A 839 5.09 14.88 -35.09
C PRO A 839 4.59 14.34 -36.44
N GLY A 840 3.89 13.21 -36.42
CA GLY A 840 3.38 12.54 -37.61
C GLY A 840 3.67 11.05 -37.62
N SER A 841 3.24 10.34 -38.66
CA SER A 841 3.43 8.89 -38.72
C SER A 841 4.78 8.50 -39.27
N HIS A 842 5.45 7.59 -38.56
CA HIS A 842 6.78 7.12 -38.88
C HIS A 842 6.81 5.58 -38.84
N GLN A 843 7.71 4.98 -39.60
CA GLN A 843 8.01 3.56 -39.55
C GLN A 843 9.52 3.35 -39.47
N LEU A 844 9.95 2.49 -38.55
CA LEU A 844 11.34 2.05 -38.49
C LEU A 844 11.50 0.78 -39.32
N ILE A 845 12.44 0.80 -40.27
CA ILE A 845 12.64 -0.27 -41.25
C ILE A 845 14.07 -0.79 -41.16
N LEU A 846 14.20 -2.08 -40.88
CA LEU A 846 15.43 -2.84 -41.07
C LEU A 846 15.39 -3.51 -42.44
N GLU A 847 16.28 -3.13 -43.33
CA GLU A 847 16.44 -3.69 -44.67
C GLU A 847 17.70 -4.57 -44.71
N THR A 848 17.53 -5.79 -45.19
CA THR A 848 18.61 -6.71 -45.56
C THR A 848 18.44 -7.10 -47.03
N GLU A 849 19.44 -7.77 -47.60
CA GLU A 849 19.33 -8.33 -48.96
C GLU A 849 18.22 -9.39 -49.11
N TYR A 850 17.74 -9.95 -47.98
CA TYR A 850 16.68 -10.96 -47.93
C TYR A 850 15.27 -10.37 -47.70
N GLY A 851 15.17 -9.07 -47.37
CA GLY A 851 13.89 -8.38 -47.25
C GLY A 851 13.88 -7.25 -46.21
N LYS A 852 12.67 -6.73 -45.95
CA LYS A 852 12.43 -5.67 -44.97
C LYS A 852 11.69 -6.21 -43.77
N SER A 853 12.13 -5.80 -42.58
CA SER A 853 11.41 -5.96 -41.32
C SER A 853 10.97 -4.59 -40.83
N HIS A 854 9.72 -4.50 -40.39
CA HIS A 854 9.12 -3.27 -39.88
C HIS A 854 9.01 -3.34 -38.37
N PHE A 855 9.16 -2.21 -37.69
CA PHE A 855 9.09 -2.13 -36.23
C PHE A 855 8.09 -1.07 -35.78
N ASP A 856 7.34 -1.38 -34.73
CA ASP A 856 6.46 -0.45 -34.02
C ASP A 856 7.30 0.63 -33.33
N LEU A 857 6.92 1.89 -33.49
CA LEU A 857 7.44 3.01 -32.69
C LEU A 857 6.50 3.22 -31.49
N LEU A 858 7.07 3.18 -30.29
CA LEU A 858 6.32 3.20 -29.04
C LEU A 858 5.47 4.45 -28.85
N ARG A 859 4.26 4.23 -28.33
CA ARG A 859 3.33 5.24 -27.81
C ARG A 859 3.73 5.57 -26.37
N ILE A 860 4.29 6.75 -26.14
CA ILE A 860 4.28 7.35 -24.80
C ILE A 860 3.66 8.74 -24.96
N SER A 861 2.53 8.98 -24.28
CA SER A 861 1.84 10.27 -24.34
C SER A 861 2.50 11.22 -23.34
N ARG A 862 2.83 12.44 -23.79
CA ARG A 862 3.37 13.52 -22.95
C ARG A 862 2.40 13.96 -21.81
N PHE A 863 1.13 13.55 -21.86
CA PHE A 863 0.12 13.92 -20.87
C PHE A 863 0.45 13.38 -19.46
N ASP A 864 1.24 12.31 -19.37
CA ASP A 864 1.67 11.71 -18.10
C ASP A 864 2.92 12.39 -17.50
N ILE A 865 3.58 13.29 -18.24
CA ILE A 865 4.81 13.99 -17.83
C ILE A 865 4.52 15.47 -17.46
N GLU A 866 3.58 16.13 -18.14
CA GLU A 866 3.23 17.54 -17.85
C GLU A 866 2.51 17.74 -16.51
N SER A 867 2.10 16.68 -15.80
CA SER A 867 1.62 16.78 -14.41
C SER A 867 2.74 16.78 -13.36
N ILE A 868 4.00 16.60 -13.78
CA ILE A 868 5.18 16.50 -12.90
C ILE A 868 6.01 17.81 -12.89
N GLU A 869 5.77 18.77 -13.80
CA GLU A 869 6.43 20.10 -13.80
C GLU A 869 5.79 21.13 -12.85
#